data_AF-A0A9X8HHD4-F1
#
_entry.id   AF-A0A9X8HHD4-F1
#
_cell.length_a   1.000
_cell.length_b   1.000
_cell.length_c   1.000
_cell.angle_alpha   90.00
_cell.angle_beta   90.00
_cell.angle_gamma   90.00
#
_symmetry.space_group_name_H-M   'P 1'
#
loop_
_entity.id
_entity.type
_entity.pdbx_description
1 polymer ?
#
loop_
_entity_poly.entity_id
_entity_poly.type
_entity_poly.pdbx_seq_one_letter_code
_entity_poly.pdbx_strand_id
1 'polypeptide(L)'
;MHDTEYSLRNAAKAGLEVLIALAATDDSTGVLFRVFETVLMPCVRVSLKSPVEDIRRGFVLLLSVVADHFATHASPSFHGDLSVLRNKEDPEVDFFLNLTHIQAHRRLRAVQKLKHGVDSGDYATLSNTTAHNILVPLLQHVVYEAKAQEGVGGEAAQALGSVATLLSWTNYSALLRNLLKQIPTRPDSETLIIASVCAIIDHFHFEGIVVSDGWKASKEDRAAVAVVPATPIQSAMTTSLLPMLKTFLTKGGRKQGKGKGAKDDQGTATGDYVLRVPVALAIVKLLRRLPAHVFFQELPKLLMQVTKLLKSKDEVVRSSSRTTLVRIAVELGPQYLVAVVSELEHSLKMGFMVHVLSYTLFAILEKVADACEQRAPPPLTDTATETATEAATTILFASPLDECVPKIVAILVRDIFGDVGDEREDKASKSKTKEARACRSFDSFELLARCINFLPNPTIHTLLLPVVQSLASTSASRKGKVLLNVRTVLSRVALGLSKNKSVEATHMYLYLFNMLHMCFNRLTYLQPTDASKAAALHADAGGVSSWLVLDWIGTKRRTQARVSSWETFRIEAQAKMTGFDRYVATKEDAANSGADEILLYSVTLLYTLLKKDASALTLLDPFVPLLLRCLNEIKHTDTVIMALKCVAVMLNHPFPSLLQGLSTV
;
A
#
# COMPACT_ATOMS: atom_id res chain seq x y z
N MET A 1 -31.78 -42.41 18.89
CA MET A 1 -30.53 -41.62 19.02
C MET A 1 -30.74 -40.16 19.45
N HIS A 2 -31.97 -39.64 19.54
CA HIS A 2 -32.23 -38.27 20.04
C HIS A 2 -32.53 -38.22 21.54
N ASP A 3 -32.57 -39.38 22.20
CA ASP A 3 -32.87 -39.48 23.63
C ASP A 3 -31.81 -38.77 24.48
N THR A 4 -32.20 -38.29 25.66
CA THR A 4 -31.27 -37.72 26.64
C THR A 4 -30.36 -38.77 27.25
N GLU A 5 -30.84 -40.02 27.37
CA GLU A 5 -30.09 -41.11 27.98
C GLU A 5 -29.02 -41.67 27.03
N TYR A 6 -27.78 -41.69 27.50
CA TYR A 6 -26.64 -42.20 26.74
C TYR A 6 -26.80 -43.68 26.37
N SER A 7 -27.30 -44.51 27.28
CA SER A 7 -27.55 -45.95 27.08
C SER A 7 -28.50 -46.20 25.91
N LEU A 8 -29.65 -45.53 25.89
CA LEU A 8 -30.64 -45.64 24.82
C LEU A 8 -30.10 -45.11 23.49
N ARG A 9 -29.34 -44.02 23.50
CA ARG A 9 -28.67 -43.52 22.29
C ARG A 9 -27.68 -44.52 21.72
N ASN A 10 -26.83 -45.10 22.57
CA ASN A 10 -25.80 -46.03 22.14
C ASN A 10 -26.37 -47.38 21.66
N ALA A 11 -27.41 -47.88 22.34
CA ALA A 11 -28.14 -49.08 21.91
C ALA A 11 -28.81 -48.86 20.54
N ALA A 12 -29.47 -47.71 20.35
CA ALA A 12 -30.05 -47.35 19.06
C ALA A 12 -29.00 -47.21 17.95
N LYS A 13 -27.83 -46.63 18.27
CA LYS A 13 -26.71 -46.54 17.32
C LYS A 13 -26.24 -47.92 16.88
N ALA A 14 -25.95 -48.81 17.83
CA ALA A 14 -25.49 -50.17 17.52
C ALA A 14 -26.52 -50.95 16.67
N GLY A 15 -27.82 -50.81 16.98
CA GLY A 15 -28.88 -51.42 16.15
C GLY A 15 -28.91 -50.88 14.72
N LEU A 16 -28.70 -49.57 14.54
CA LEU A 16 -28.62 -48.96 13.21
C LEU A 16 -27.34 -49.33 12.46
N GLU A 17 -26.22 -49.53 13.13
CA GLU A 17 -24.97 -50.01 12.52
C GLU A 17 -25.14 -51.40 11.89
N VAL A 18 -25.82 -52.30 12.60
CA VAL A 18 -26.16 -53.63 12.08
C VAL A 18 -27.10 -53.52 10.88
N LEU A 19 -28.12 -52.64 10.95
CA LEU A 19 -29.03 -52.41 9.84
C LEU A 19 -28.30 -51.92 8.58
N ILE A 20 -27.32 -51.01 8.73
CA ILE A 20 -26.51 -50.50 7.62
C ILE A 20 -25.67 -51.61 6.99
N ALA A 21 -25.04 -52.45 7.80
CA ALA A 21 -24.24 -53.58 7.32
C ALA A 21 -25.11 -54.57 6.52
N LEU A 22 -26.31 -54.89 7.02
CA LEU A 22 -27.26 -55.76 6.32
C LEU A 22 -27.81 -55.12 5.04
N ALA A 23 -28.14 -53.82 5.08
CA ALA A 23 -28.64 -53.08 3.92
C ALA A 23 -27.59 -52.96 2.80
N ALA A 24 -26.29 -52.97 3.13
CA ALA A 24 -25.22 -52.95 2.14
C ALA A 24 -25.05 -54.29 1.40
N THR A 25 -25.47 -55.41 2.01
CA THR A 25 -25.47 -56.74 1.39
C THR A 25 -26.79 -57.08 0.68
N ASP A 26 -27.84 -56.29 0.92
CA ASP A 26 -29.17 -56.48 0.34
C ASP A 26 -29.25 -55.89 -1.07
N ASP A 27 -30.08 -56.49 -1.93
CA ASP A 27 -30.27 -56.00 -3.29
C ASP A 27 -30.99 -54.64 -3.29
N SER A 28 -30.86 -53.87 -4.38
CA SER A 28 -31.53 -52.56 -4.52
C SER A 28 -33.07 -52.58 -4.39
N THR A 29 -33.68 -53.75 -4.59
CA THR A 29 -35.13 -53.98 -4.39
C THR A 29 -35.48 -54.44 -2.98
N GLY A 30 -34.47 -54.75 -2.17
CA GLY A 30 -34.59 -55.24 -0.80
C GLY A 30 -35.22 -54.22 0.14
N VAL A 31 -35.96 -54.72 1.12
CA VAL A 31 -36.69 -53.88 2.08
C VAL A 31 -35.70 -53.07 2.93
N LEU A 32 -34.58 -53.67 3.34
CA LEU A 32 -33.60 -53.01 4.19
C LEU A 32 -32.86 -51.92 3.42
N PHE A 33 -32.51 -52.18 2.17
CA PHE A 33 -31.93 -51.18 1.27
C PHE A 33 -32.86 -49.97 1.09
N ARG A 34 -34.16 -50.20 0.84
CA ARG A 34 -35.14 -49.12 0.68
C ARG A 34 -35.37 -48.33 1.98
N VAL A 35 -35.40 -49.01 3.13
CA VAL A 35 -35.53 -48.33 4.44
C VAL A 35 -34.30 -47.46 4.71
N PHE A 36 -33.11 -47.96 4.38
CA PHE A 36 -31.87 -47.19 4.48
C PHE A 36 -31.93 -45.91 3.61
N GLU A 37 -32.31 -46.05 2.34
CA GLU A 37 -32.38 -44.93 1.39
C GLU A 37 -33.47 -43.90 1.74
N THR A 38 -34.69 -44.36 2.02
CA THR A 38 -35.87 -43.49 2.13
C THR A 38 -36.14 -42.98 3.53
N VAL A 39 -35.62 -43.67 4.56
CA VAL A 39 -35.86 -43.31 5.97
C VAL A 39 -34.56 -42.92 6.65
N LEU A 40 -33.56 -43.81 6.67
CA LEU A 40 -32.36 -43.59 7.49
C LEU A 40 -31.53 -42.40 7.00
N MET A 41 -31.17 -42.35 5.72
CA MET A 41 -30.31 -41.28 5.19
C MET A 41 -30.94 -39.88 5.26
N PRO A 42 -32.24 -39.68 4.98
CA PRO A 42 -32.93 -38.43 5.30
C PRO A 42 -32.85 -38.07 6.79
N CYS A 43 -33.08 -39.02 7.70
CA CYS A 43 -32.97 -38.79 9.14
C CYS A 43 -31.56 -38.36 9.54
N VAL A 44 -30.52 -39.05 9.05
CA VAL A 44 -29.12 -38.68 9.30
C VAL A 44 -28.86 -37.23 8.88
N ARG A 45 -29.23 -36.83 7.66
CA ARG A 45 -29.03 -35.47 7.15
C ARG A 45 -29.73 -34.39 7.98
N VAL A 46 -30.93 -34.68 8.49
CA VAL A 46 -31.66 -33.77 9.38
C VAL A 46 -30.98 -33.70 10.75
N SER A 47 -30.60 -34.84 11.32
CA SER A 47 -29.98 -34.93 12.65
C SER A 47 -28.59 -34.31 12.72
N LEU A 48 -27.83 -34.27 11.62
CA LEU A 48 -26.55 -33.55 11.55
C LEU A 48 -26.69 -32.03 11.74
N LYS A 49 -27.89 -31.47 11.51
CA LYS A 49 -28.21 -30.05 11.73
C LYS A 49 -28.70 -29.76 13.15
N SER A 50 -28.75 -30.78 14.02
CA SER A 50 -29.18 -30.63 15.40
C SER A 50 -28.23 -29.71 16.17
N PRO A 51 -28.71 -28.78 17.02
CA PRO A 51 -27.85 -27.96 17.86
C PRO A 51 -27.18 -28.76 19.00
N VAL A 52 -27.61 -29.99 19.27
CA VAL A 52 -27.08 -30.81 20.38
C VAL A 52 -25.88 -31.63 19.91
N GLU A 53 -24.71 -31.35 20.48
CA GLU A 53 -23.43 -32.00 20.11
C GLU A 53 -23.47 -33.52 20.26
N ASP A 54 -23.99 -34.02 21.38
CA ASP A 54 -24.07 -35.47 21.64
C ASP A 54 -24.89 -36.22 20.59
N ILE A 55 -26.00 -35.62 20.13
CA ILE A 55 -26.86 -36.21 19.11
C ILE A 55 -26.07 -36.28 17.81
N ARG A 56 -25.44 -35.18 17.39
CA ARG A 56 -24.62 -35.14 16.18
C ARG A 56 -23.48 -36.15 16.24
N ARG A 57 -22.79 -36.27 17.38
CA ARG A 57 -21.69 -37.24 17.58
C ARG A 57 -22.11 -38.67 17.23
N GLY A 58 -23.28 -39.10 17.70
CA GLY A 58 -23.81 -40.42 17.37
C GLY A 58 -23.97 -40.62 15.85
N PHE A 59 -24.57 -39.64 15.16
CA PHE A 59 -24.80 -39.70 13.71
C PHE A 59 -23.52 -39.54 12.87
N VAL A 60 -22.53 -38.77 13.33
CA VAL A 60 -21.21 -38.67 12.66
C VAL A 60 -20.47 -40.00 12.72
N LEU A 61 -20.54 -40.71 13.84
CA LEU A 61 -19.99 -42.05 13.94
C LEU A 61 -20.80 -43.05 13.10
N LEU A 62 -22.12 -42.89 12.99
CA LEU A 62 -22.93 -43.70 12.08
C LEU A 62 -22.51 -43.50 10.61
N LEU A 63 -22.17 -42.26 10.22
CA LEU A 63 -21.62 -41.97 8.88
C LEU A 63 -20.30 -42.68 8.60
N SER A 64 -19.43 -42.89 9.60
CA SER A 64 -18.22 -43.69 9.38
C SER A 64 -18.53 -45.14 8.99
N VAL A 65 -19.61 -45.72 9.52
CA VAL A 65 -20.06 -47.07 9.17
C VAL A 65 -20.69 -47.10 7.78
N VAL A 66 -21.44 -46.05 7.42
CA VAL A 66 -21.96 -45.87 6.05
C VAL A 66 -20.80 -45.78 5.05
N ALA A 67 -19.78 -44.97 5.36
CA ALA A 67 -18.59 -44.81 4.54
C ALA A 67 -17.85 -46.15 4.34
N ASP A 68 -17.81 -47.01 5.36
CA ASP A 68 -17.14 -48.31 5.30
C ASP A 68 -17.86 -49.33 4.41
N HIS A 69 -19.20 -49.32 4.39
CA HIS A 69 -20.01 -50.34 3.71
C HIS A 69 -20.51 -49.91 2.32
N PHE A 70 -20.70 -48.60 2.10
CA PHE A 70 -21.22 -48.06 0.84
C PHE A 70 -20.14 -47.40 -0.03
N ALA A 71 -18.85 -47.63 0.25
CA ALA A 71 -17.72 -47.00 -0.45
C ALA A 71 -17.75 -47.15 -1.98
N THR A 72 -18.21 -48.30 -2.47
CA THR A 72 -18.26 -48.64 -3.90
C THR A 72 -19.61 -48.33 -4.55
N HIS A 73 -20.58 -47.83 -3.78
CA HIS A 73 -21.94 -47.63 -4.26
C HIS A 73 -22.05 -46.35 -5.12
N ALA A 74 -22.68 -46.44 -6.28
CA ALA A 74 -22.70 -45.36 -7.28
C ALA A 74 -23.61 -44.18 -6.92
N SER A 75 -24.53 -44.32 -5.96
CA SER A 75 -25.53 -43.28 -5.64
C SER A 75 -24.93 -42.16 -4.74
N PRO A 76 -24.94 -40.89 -5.19
CA PRO A 76 -24.40 -39.76 -4.42
C PRO A 76 -25.20 -39.42 -3.16
N SER A 77 -26.41 -39.97 -3.02
CA SER A 77 -27.31 -39.77 -1.88
C SER A 77 -26.90 -40.58 -0.64
N PHE A 78 -26.09 -41.64 -0.81
CA PHE A 78 -25.64 -42.48 0.29
C PHE A 78 -24.31 -42.02 0.87
N HIS A 79 -23.62 -41.11 0.18
CA HIS A 79 -22.39 -40.49 0.65
C HIS A 79 -21.25 -41.50 0.87
N GLY A 80 -21.15 -42.52 0.00
CA GLY A 80 -20.07 -43.52 0.03
C GLY A 80 -18.68 -42.95 -0.30
N ASP A 81 -18.65 -41.79 -0.95
CA ASP A 81 -17.45 -40.98 -1.21
C ASP A 81 -16.77 -40.49 0.09
N LEU A 82 -17.47 -40.51 1.23
CA LEU A 82 -16.89 -40.28 2.54
C LEU A 82 -15.81 -41.30 2.95
N SER A 83 -15.75 -42.45 2.29
CA SER A 83 -14.72 -43.48 2.53
C SER A 83 -13.30 -42.92 2.42
N VAL A 84 -13.08 -41.89 1.59
CA VAL A 84 -11.78 -41.24 1.41
C VAL A 84 -11.31 -40.50 2.68
N LEU A 85 -12.24 -40.08 3.54
CA LEU A 85 -11.93 -39.42 4.82
C LEU A 85 -11.70 -40.43 5.96
N ARG A 86 -11.99 -41.72 5.73
CA ARG A 86 -11.89 -42.78 6.73
C ARG A 86 -10.47 -43.34 6.78
N ASN A 87 -9.96 -43.59 7.98
CA ASN A 87 -8.77 -44.41 8.18
C ASN A 87 -9.09 -45.56 9.16
N LYS A 88 -8.98 -46.81 8.70
CA LYS A 88 -9.23 -48.01 9.51
C LYS A 88 -8.00 -48.47 10.29
N GLU A 89 -6.81 -48.15 9.80
CA GLU A 89 -5.54 -48.60 10.37
C GLU A 89 -5.13 -47.73 11.56
N ASP A 90 -5.32 -46.41 11.43
CA ASP A 90 -4.97 -45.45 12.47
C ASP A 90 -6.18 -44.61 12.94
N PRO A 91 -6.73 -44.88 14.14
CA PRO A 91 -7.84 -44.12 14.70
C PRO A 91 -7.46 -42.70 15.11
N GLU A 92 -6.17 -42.37 15.24
CA GLU A 92 -5.68 -41.01 15.49
C GLU A 92 -5.64 -40.14 14.24
N VAL A 93 -5.75 -40.75 13.06
CA VAL A 93 -5.75 -40.06 11.76
C VAL A 93 -7.15 -40.02 11.12
N ASP A 94 -8.09 -40.79 11.65
CA ASP A 94 -9.46 -40.87 11.17
C ASP A 94 -10.23 -39.55 11.35
N PHE A 95 -10.93 -39.11 10.30
CA PHE A 95 -11.67 -37.85 10.32
C PHE A 95 -12.85 -37.87 11.30
N PHE A 96 -13.68 -38.92 11.28
CA PHE A 96 -14.94 -38.98 12.04
C PHE A 96 -14.69 -39.09 13.55
N LEU A 97 -13.73 -39.93 13.94
CA LEU A 97 -13.33 -40.09 15.33
C LEU A 97 -12.69 -38.81 15.89
N ASN A 98 -11.79 -38.19 15.13
CA ASN A 98 -11.12 -36.97 15.58
C ASN A 98 -12.03 -35.75 15.63
N LEU A 99 -12.96 -35.60 14.68
CA LEU A 99 -13.92 -34.49 14.65
C LEU A 99 -14.85 -34.51 15.87
N THR A 100 -15.21 -35.70 16.35
CA THR A 100 -16.09 -35.89 17.52
C THR A 100 -15.34 -36.05 18.84
N HIS A 101 -14.02 -35.86 18.82
CA HIS A 101 -13.20 -36.04 20.01
C HIS A 101 -13.36 -34.88 20.99
N ILE A 102 -13.34 -35.17 22.30
CA ILE A 102 -13.49 -34.17 23.37
C ILE A 102 -12.33 -33.15 23.39
N GLN A 103 -11.14 -33.57 22.96
CA GLN A 103 -9.95 -32.72 22.91
C GLN A 103 -9.94 -31.83 21.65
N ALA A 104 -9.83 -30.52 21.84
CA ALA A 104 -9.82 -29.54 20.76
C ALA A 104 -8.71 -29.75 19.72
N HIS A 105 -7.49 -30.16 20.13
CA HIS A 105 -6.39 -30.36 19.20
C HIS A 105 -6.64 -31.51 18.20
N ARG A 106 -7.38 -32.55 18.60
CA ARG A 106 -7.76 -33.65 17.69
C ARG A 106 -8.80 -33.17 16.67
N ARG A 107 -9.79 -32.39 17.13
CA ARG A 107 -10.76 -31.73 16.24
C ARG A 107 -10.06 -30.81 15.24
N LEU A 108 -9.10 -30.00 15.71
CA LEU A 108 -8.29 -29.13 14.86
C LEU A 108 -7.57 -29.91 13.76
N ARG A 109 -6.84 -30.99 14.13
CA ARG A 109 -6.13 -31.84 13.16
C ARG A 109 -7.07 -32.45 12.12
N ALA A 110 -8.26 -32.90 12.51
CA ALA A 110 -9.25 -33.44 11.59
C ALA A 110 -9.67 -32.40 10.54
N VAL A 111 -9.95 -31.17 10.99
CA VAL A 111 -10.35 -30.06 10.11
C VAL A 111 -9.20 -29.63 9.20
N GLN A 112 -7.96 -29.57 9.72
CA GLN A 112 -6.76 -29.27 8.93
C GLN A 112 -6.52 -30.31 7.83
N LYS A 113 -6.67 -31.60 8.17
CA LYS A 113 -6.52 -32.69 7.20
C LYS A 113 -7.59 -32.63 6.13
N LEU A 114 -8.85 -32.35 6.50
CA LEU A 114 -9.94 -32.18 5.54
C LEU A 114 -9.59 -31.06 4.55
N LYS A 115 -9.23 -29.88 5.06
CA LYS A 115 -8.84 -28.73 4.25
C LYS A 115 -7.68 -29.06 3.30
N HIS A 116 -6.59 -29.61 3.84
CA HIS A 116 -5.40 -29.93 3.05
C HIS A 116 -5.68 -30.94 1.95
N GLY A 117 -6.50 -31.96 2.22
CA GLY A 117 -6.86 -32.95 1.19
C GLY A 117 -7.81 -32.40 0.12
N VAL A 118 -8.64 -31.40 0.44
CA VAL A 118 -9.42 -30.68 -0.60
C VAL A 118 -8.49 -29.80 -1.45
N ASP A 119 -7.61 -29.03 -0.80
CA ASP A 119 -6.70 -28.10 -1.49
C ASP A 119 -5.67 -28.80 -2.39
N SER A 120 -5.20 -29.99 -1.98
CA SER A 120 -4.28 -30.83 -2.76
C SER A 120 -4.95 -31.61 -3.89
N GLY A 121 -6.29 -31.70 -3.88
CA GLY A 121 -7.06 -32.48 -4.84
C GLY A 121 -7.23 -33.96 -4.49
N ASP A 122 -6.67 -34.43 -3.36
CA ASP A 122 -6.84 -35.81 -2.86
C ASP A 122 -8.31 -36.19 -2.68
N TYR A 123 -9.16 -35.21 -2.35
CA TYR A 123 -10.59 -35.38 -2.12
C TYR A 123 -11.48 -34.88 -3.28
N ALA A 124 -10.95 -34.78 -4.50
CA ALA A 124 -11.73 -34.35 -5.68
C ALA A 124 -12.91 -35.28 -6.03
N THR A 125 -12.90 -36.52 -5.54
CA THR A 125 -14.00 -37.49 -5.71
C THR A 125 -15.24 -37.18 -4.87
N LEU A 126 -15.14 -36.26 -3.91
CA LEU A 126 -16.26 -35.86 -3.07
C LEU A 126 -17.35 -35.17 -3.91
N SER A 127 -18.55 -35.71 -3.82
CA SER A 127 -19.72 -35.22 -4.52
C SER A 127 -20.26 -33.92 -3.92
N ASN A 128 -20.95 -33.16 -4.77
CA ASN A 128 -21.67 -31.95 -4.39
C ASN A 128 -22.67 -32.18 -3.24
N THR A 129 -23.34 -33.33 -3.27
CA THR A 129 -24.36 -33.73 -2.29
C THR A 129 -23.74 -34.02 -0.94
N THR A 130 -22.57 -34.68 -0.90
CA THR A 130 -21.81 -34.94 0.32
C THR A 130 -21.25 -33.65 0.93
N ALA A 131 -20.66 -32.79 0.10
CA ALA A 131 -20.18 -31.48 0.54
C ALA A 131 -21.31 -30.64 1.16
N HIS A 132 -22.46 -30.52 0.46
CA HIS A 132 -23.57 -29.69 0.92
C HIS A 132 -24.34 -30.26 2.12
N ASN A 133 -24.63 -31.56 2.14
CA ASN A 133 -25.53 -32.14 3.15
C ASN A 133 -24.82 -32.65 4.40
N ILE A 134 -23.50 -32.89 4.33
CA ILE A 134 -22.73 -33.43 5.46
C ILE A 134 -21.63 -32.47 5.89
N LEU A 135 -20.65 -32.19 5.00
CA LEU A 135 -19.45 -31.45 5.40
C LEU A 135 -19.76 -30.01 5.80
N VAL A 136 -20.60 -29.32 5.03
CA VAL A 136 -21.00 -27.93 5.32
C VAL A 136 -21.72 -27.81 6.66
N PRO A 137 -22.80 -28.56 6.97
CA PRO A 137 -23.44 -28.51 8.29
C PRO A 137 -22.49 -28.82 9.45
N LEU A 138 -21.62 -29.82 9.29
CA LEU A 138 -20.65 -30.20 10.33
C LEU A 138 -19.68 -29.05 10.62
N LEU A 139 -19.07 -28.49 9.58
CA LEU A 139 -18.13 -27.38 9.73
C LEU A 139 -18.84 -26.10 10.23
N GLN A 140 -20.09 -25.86 9.82
CA GLN A 140 -20.90 -24.76 10.35
C GLN A 140 -21.11 -24.88 11.86
N HIS A 141 -21.46 -26.06 12.36
CA HIS A 141 -21.58 -26.29 13.80
C HIS A 141 -20.26 -26.05 14.54
N VAL A 142 -19.14 -26.53 13.98
CA VAL A 142 -17.81 -26.26 14.56
C VAL A 142 -17.54 -24.75 14.61
N VAL A 143 -17.88 -23.99 13.56
CA VAL A 143 -17.75 -22.52 13.54
C VAL A 143 -18.65 -21.84 14.57
N TYR A 144 -19.88 -22.31 14.74
CA TYR A 144 -20.87 -21.71 15.64
C TYR A 144 -20.65 -22.02 17.12
N GLU A 145 -19.97 -23.12 17.43
CA GLU A 145 -19.78 -23.64 18.79
C GLU A 145 -18.33 -23.50 19.28
N ALA A 146 -17.38 -23.18 18.38
CA ALA A 146 -15.99 -22.98 18.73
C ALA A 146 -15.81 -21.84 19.73
N LYS A 147 -15.08 -22.13 20.80
CA LYS A 147 -14.62 -21.13 21.76
C LYS A 147 -13.39 -20.41 21.19
N ALA A 148 -13.25 -19.12 21.51
CA ALA A 148 -12.18 -18.27 20.98
C ALA A 148 -10.75 -18.81 21.23
N GLN A 149 -10.55 -19.59 22.31
CA GLN A 149 -9.23 -20.12 22.72
C GLN A 149 -8.81 -21.40 22.00
N GLU A 150 -9.72 -22.08 21.29
CA GLU A 150 -9.46 -23.43 20.78
C GLU A 150 -8.81 -23.45 19.39
N GLY A 151 -8.83 -22.34 18.64
CA GLY A 151 -8.30 -22.24 17.28
C GLY A 151 -9.08 -23.05 16.21
N VAL A 152 -9.80 -24.10 16.60
CA VAL A 152 -10.60 -24.99 15.73
C VAL A 152 -11.59 -24.21 14.88
N GLY A 153 -12.27 -23.19 15.43
CA GLY A 153 -13.24 -22.39 14.69
C GLY A 153 -12.64 -21.59 13.54
N GLY A 154 -11.41 -21.08 13.71
CA GLY A 154 -10.70 -20.35 12.65
C GLY A 154 -10.30 -21.27 11.51
N GLU A 155 -9.83 -22.47 11.81
CA GLU A 155 -9.52 -23.47 10.78
C GLU A 155 -10.78 -24.00 10.11
N ALA A 156 -11.88 -24.20 10.85
CA ALA A 156 -13.15 -24.63 10.29
C ALA A 156 -13.71 -23.60 9.30
N ALA A 157 -13.53 -22.30 9.57
CA ALA A 157 -13.86 -21.24 8.64
C ALA A 157 -13.05 -21.33 7.32
N GLN A 158 -11.76 -21.67 7.41
CA GLN A 158 -10.91 -21.89 6.22
C GLN A 158 -11.29 -23.17 5.47
N ALA A 159 -11.54 -24.26 6.19
CA ALA A 159 -12.00 -25.53 5.62
C ALA A 159 -13.36 -25.38 4.92
N LEU A 160 -14.27 -24.54 5.44
CA LEU A 160 -15.51 -24.17 4.72
C LEU A 160 -15.22 -23.50 3.39
N GLY A 161 -14.16 -22.68 3.29
CA GLY A 161 -13.69 -22.09 2.06
C GLY A 161 -13.25 -23.15 1.05
N SER A 162 -12.34 -24.05 1.46
CA SER A 162 -11.87 -25.16 0.62
C SER A 162 -13.03 -26.07 0.18
N VAL A 163 -13.91 -26.50 1.10
CA VAL A 163 -15.07 -27.34 0.77
C VAL A 163 -16.06 -26.62 -0.16
N ALA A 164 -16.12 -25.29 -0.14
CA ALA A 164 -16.98 -24.54 -1.06
C ALA A 164 -16.55 -24.67 -2.53
N THR A 165 -15.33 -25.11 -2.82
CA THR A 165 -14.88 -25.44 -4.19
C THR A 165 -15.61 -26.64 -4.79
N LEU A 166 -16.14 -27.53 -3.94
CA LEU A 166 -16.90 -28.72 -4.36
C LEU A 166 -18.40 -28.41 -4.58
N LEU A 167 -18.84 -27.18 -4.27
CA LEU A 167 -20.24 -26.78 -4.31
C LEU A 167 -20.65 -26.22 -5.68
N SER A 168 -21.92 -26.43 -6.02
CA SER A 168 -22.53 -25.88 -7.23
C SER A 168 -22.97 -24.46 -6.93
N TRP A 169 -23.17 -23.62 -7.94
CA TRP A 169 -23.56 -22.22 -7.73
C TRP A 169 -24.78 -22.06 -6.82
N THR A 170 -25.80 -22.90 -6.98
CA THR A 170 -27.02 -22.88 -6.16
C THR A 170 -26.70 -23.12 -4.68
N ASN A 171 -25.91 -24.14 -4.38
CA ASN A 171 -25.53 -24.51 -3.01
C ASN A 171 -24.53 -23.51 -2.41
N TYR A 172 -23.57 -23.05 -3.21
CA TYR A 172 -22.59 -22.02 -2.84
C TYR A 172 -23.27 -20.71 -2.47
N SER A 173 -24.16 -20.19 -3.32
CA SER A 173 -24.89 -18.94 -3.07
C SER A 173 -25.87 -19.06 -1.89
N ALA A 174 -26.51 -20.23 -1.72
CA ALA A 174 -27.35 -20.51 -0.56
C ALA A 174 -26.54 -20.52 0.75
N LEU A 175 -25.37 -21.17 0.76
CA LEU A 175 -24.45 -21.18 1.91
C LEU A 175 -24.03 -19.77 2.29
N LEU A 176 -23.54 -18.98 1.33
CA LEU A 176 -23.07 -17.61 1.57
C LEU A 176 -24.19 -16.71 2.13
N ARG A 177 -25.40 -16.76 1.53
CA ARG A 177 -26.57 -16.02 2.01
C ARG A 177 -27.00 -16.46 3.41
N ASN A 178 -26.95 -17.76 3.70
CA ASN A 178 -27.30 -18.27 5.03
C ASN A 178 -26.31 -17.74 6.08
N LEU A 179 -25.00 -17.88 5.85
CA LEU A 179 -23.96 -17.36 6.75
C LEU A 179 -24.14 -15.85 7.01
N LEU A 180 -24.36 -15.05 5.96
CA LEU A 180 -24.60 -13.61 6.10
C LEU A 180 -25.86 -13.30 6.93
N LYS A 181 -26.94 -14.07 6.77
CA LYS A 181 -28.17 -13.93 7.58
C LYS A 181 -27.96 -14.32 9.05
N GLN A 182 -27.01 -15.20 9.36
CA GLN A 182 -26.71 -15.65 10.73
C GLN A 182 -25.83 -14.67 11.52
N ILE A 183 -25.10 -13.77 10.86
CA ILE A 183 -24.26 -12.74 11.49
C ILE A 183 -25.00 -11.98 12.61
N PRO A 184 -26.19 -11.39 12.38
CA PRO A 184 -26.93 -10.68 13.44
C PRO A 184 -27.54 -11.60 14.50
N THR A 185 -27.85 -12.85 14.16
CA THR A 185 -28.51 -13.81 15.06
C THR A 185 -27.53 -14.40 16.08
N ARG A 186 -26.23 -14.44 15.77
CA ARG A 186 -25.19 -15.07 16.62
C ARG A 186 -24.00 -14.13 16.85
N PRO A 187 -24.09 -13.17 17.79
CA PRO A 187 -23.04 -12.18 18.03
C PRO A 187 -21.72 -12.81 18.53
N ASP A 188 -21.79 -13.89 19.29
CA ASP A 188 -20.60 -14.54 19.88
C ASP A 188 -19.69 -15.17 18.82
N SER A 189 -20.29 -15.71 17.75
CA SER A 189 -19.58 -16.32 16.62
C SER A 189 -19.43 -15.38 15.42
N GLU A 190 -19.79 -14.09 15.55
CA GLU A 190 -19.83 -13.11 14.45
C GLU A 190 -18.51 -13.07 13.66
N THR A 191 -17.38 -13.02 14.37
CA THR A 191 -16.04 -12.93 13.78
C THR A 191 -15.68 -14.17 12.96
N LEU A 192 -16.03 -15.36 13.44
CA LEU A 192 -15.79 -16.64 12.75
C LEU A 192 -16.72 -16.81 11.55
N ILE A 193 -17.98 -16.35 11.64
CA ILE A 193 -18.92 -16.35 10.51
C ILE A 193 -18.38 -15.44 9.39
N ILE A 194 -17.93 -14.23 9.72
CA ILE A 194 -17.33 -13.32 8.75
C ILE A 194 -16.06 -13.94 8.15
N ALA A 195 -15.21 -14.57 8.96
CA ALA A 195 -14.03 -15.27 8.45
C ALA A 195 -14.41 -16.39 7.46
N SER A 196 -15.49 -17.13 7.73
CA SER A 196 -16.01 -18.17 6.84
C SER A 196 -16.51 -17.59 5.52
N VAL A 197 -17.26 -16.47 5.57
CA VAL A 197 -17.71 -15.74 4.36
C VAL A 197 -16.53 -15.29 3.51
N CYS A 198 -15.47 -14.77 4.14
CA CYS A 198 -14.26 -14.33 3.44
C CYS A 198 -13.52 -15.53 2.82
N ALA A 199 -13.33 -16.62 3.57
CA ALA A 199 -12.68 -17.83 3.07
C ALA A 199 -13.41 -18.45 1.87
N ILE A 200 -14.75 -18.45 1.89
CA ILE A 200 -15.58 -18.91 0.77
C ILE A 200 -15.36 -18.05 -0.47
N ILE A 201 -15.32 -16.72 -0.33
CA ILE A 201 -15.07 -15.78 -1.43
C ILE A 201 -13.64 -15.91 -1.98
N ASP A 202 -12.67 -16.21 -1.12
CA ASP A 202 -11.27 -16.41 -1.51
C ASP A 202 -11.09 -17.66 -2.39
N HIS A 203 -11.88 -18.72 -2.15
CA HIS A 203 -11.88 -19.97 -2.92
C HIS A 203 -12.95 -19.99 -4.04
N PHE A 204 -13.27 -18.83 -4.60
CA PHE A 204 -14.22 -18.74 -5.70
C PHE A 204 -13.69 -19.43 -6.96
N HIS A 205 -14.38 -20.47 -7.42
CA HIS A 205 -13.93 -21.36 -8.51
C HIS A 205 -14.73 -21.22 -9.81
N PHE A 206 -15.80 -20.42 -9.85
CA PHE A 206 -16.64 -20.29 -11.04
C PHE A 206 -15.97 -19.43 -12.13
N GLU A 207 -16.15 -19.83 -13.39
CA GLU A 207 -15.59 -19.13 -14.56
C GLU A 207 -16.22 -17.74 -14.80
N GLY A 208 -15.48 -16.85 -15.48
CA GLY A 208 -15.98 -15.54 -15.91
C GLY A 208 -15.19 -14.32 -15.42
N ILE A 209 -13.94 -14.50 -14.98
CA ILE A 209 -13.10 -13.41 -14.45
C ILE A 209 -12.62 -12.53 -15.61
N VAL A 210 -13.18 -11.33 -15.74
CA VAL A 210 -12.62 -10.29 -16.62
C VAL A 210 -11.90 -9.28 -15.73
N VAL A 211 -10.57 -9.44 -15.61
CA VAL A 211 -9.74 -8.45 -14.90
C VAL A 211 -9.61 -7.23 -15.81
N SER A 212 -9.92 -6.03 -15.30
CA SER A 212 -9.67 -4.81 -16.06
C SER A 212 -8.20 -4.43 -16.00
N ASP A 213 -7.66 -3.89 -17.09
CA ASP A 213 -6.32 -3.30 -17.14
C ASP A 213 -6.30 -1.95 -16.40
N GLY A 214 -6.27 -2.00 -15.06
CA GLY A 214 -6.14 -0.82 -14.21
C GLY A 214 -7.38 0.08 -14.13
N TRP A 215 -7.19 1.25 -13.53
CA TRP A 215 -8.23 2.27 -13.35
C TRP A 215 -8.23 3.28 -14.50
N LYS A 216 -9.38 3.45 -15.16
CA LYS A 216 -9.57 4.50 -16.15
C LYS A 216 -10.04 5.79 -15.49
N ALA A 217 -9.19 6.82 -15.48
CA ALA A 217 -9.47 8.08 -14.79
C ALA A 217 -10.65 8.86 -15.41
N SER A 218 -10.71 8.94 -16.76
CA SER A 218 -11.80 9.64 -17.45
C SER A 218 -13.15 8.93 -17.26
N LYS A 219 -14.22 9.73 -17.19
CA LYS A 219 -15.59 9.19 -17.20
C LYS A 219 -15.94 8.61 -18.57
N GLU A 220 -15.46 9.24 -19.64
CA GLU A 220 -15.70 8.81 -21.03
C GLU A 220 -15.02 7.47 -21.29
N ASP A 221 -13.76 7.30 -20.88
CA ASP A 221 -13.02 6.04 -21.04
C ASP A 221 -13.65 4.87 -20.27
N ARG A 222 -14.29 5.16 -19.13
CA ARG A 222 -15.06 4.18 -18.37
C ARG A 222 -16.39 3.83 -19.04
N ALA A 223 -17.06 4.81 -19.66
CA ALA A 223 -18.28 4.58 -20.41
C ALA A 223 -18.02 3.85 -21.74
N ALA A 224 -16.84 4.05 -22.33
CA ALA A 224 -16.39 3.37 -23.55
C ALA A 224 -15.95 1.91 -23.33
N VAL A 225 -15.89 1.43 -22.08
CA VAL A 225 -15.59 0.02 -21.79
C VAL A 225 -16.69 -0.85 -22.38
N ALA A 226 -16.31 -1.83 -23.20
CA ALA A 226 -17.23 -2.76 -23.82
C ALA A 226 -18.14 -3.41 -22.76
N VAL A 227 -19.45 -3.33 -22.97
CA VAL A 227 -20.45 -3.93 -22.09
C VAL A 227 -20.51 -5.42 -22.41
N VAL A 228 -19.69 -6.21 -21.70
CA VAL A 228 -19.76 -7.66 -21.75
C VAL A 228 -21.02 -8.12 -20.99
N PRO A 229 -21.88 -8.97 -21.57
CA PRO A 229 -23.05 -9.49 -20.88
C PRO A 229 -22.62 -10.29 -19.64
N ALA A 230 -23.19 -9.95 -18.49
CA ALA A 230 -22.89 -10.63 -17.24
C ALA A 230 -23.40 -12.07 -17.27
N THR A 231 -22.62 -13.02 -16.77
CA THR A 231 -23.08 -14.40 -16.56
C THR A 231 -24.23 -14.42 -15.55
N PRO A 232 -25.10 -15.45 -15.53
CA PRO A 232 -26.17 -15.58 -14.53
C PRO A 232 -25.62 -15.58 -13.09
N ILE A 233 -24.38 -16.04 -12.91
CA ILE A 233 -23.66 -15.99 -11.64
C ILE A 233 -23.32 -14.55 -11.27
N GLN A 234 -22.72 -13.79 -12.18
CA GLN A 234 -22.35 -12.39 -11.97
C GLN A 234 -23.57 -11.47 -11.74
N SER A 235 -24.68 -11.73 -12.43
CA SER A 235 -25.92 -10.97 -12.22
C SER A 235 -26.50 -11.25 -10.83
N ALA A 236 -26.51 -12.51 -10.38
CA ALA A 236 -26.92 -12.88 -9.03
C ALA A 236 -26.00 -12.31 -7.94
N MET A 237 -24.69 -12.26 -8.19
CA MET A 237 -23.71 -11.60 -7.30
C MET A 237 -23.99 -10.11 -7.14
N THR A 238 -24.25 -9.42 -8.25
CA THR A 238 -24.49 -7.96 -8.25
C THR A 238 -25.83 -7.60 -7.62
N THR A 239 -26.87 -8.39 -7.89
CA THR A 239 -28.25 -8.12 -7.44
C THR A 239 -28.50 -8.50 -5.97
N SER A 240 -27.86 -9.56 -5.46
CA SER A 240 -28.18 -10.10 -4.14
C SER A 240 -27.01 -10.12 -3.15
N LEU A 241 -25.83 -10.56 -3.56
CA LEU A 241 -24.70 -10.76 -2.64
C LEU A 241 -23.99 -9.45 -2.31
N LEU A 242 -23.71 -8.61 -3.31
CA LEU A 242 -23.03 -7.33 -3.13
C LEU A 242 -23.81 -6.38 -2.20
N PRO A 243 -25.14 -6.20 -2.34
CA PRO A 243 -25.91 -5.41 -1.39
C PRO A 243 -25.86 -5.96 0.04
N MET A 244 -25.95 -7.29 0.21
CA MET A 244 -25.91 -7.93 1.52
C MET A 244 -24.54 -7.78 2.20
N LEU A 245 -23.44 -7.90 1.45
CA LEU A 245 -22.10 -7.61 1.98
C LEU A 245 -21.95 -6.15 2.39
N LYS A 246 -22.46 -5.22 1.57
CA LYS A 246 -22.45 -3.78 1.91
C LYS A 246 -23.25 -3.47 3.17
N THR A 247 -24.36 -4.16 3.45
CA THR A 247 -25.10 -3.97 4.72
C THR A 247 -24.29 -4.38 5.95
N PHE A 248 -23.33 -5.30 5.80
CA PHE A 248 -22.48 -5.78 6.89
C PHE A 248 -21.09 -5.14 6.92
N LEU A 249 -20.80 -4.18 6.02
CA LEU A 249 -19.52 -3.47 5.94
C LEU A 249 -19.23 -2.67 7.21
N THR A 250 -20.26 -2.05 7.80
CA THR A 250 -20.15 -1.27 9.03
C THR A 250 -20.83 -2.00 10.20
N LYS A 251 -20.20 -1.92 11.38
CA LYS A 251 -20.75 -2.35 12.67
C LYS A 251 -21.04 -1.10 13.50
N GLY A 252 -22.29 -0.88 13.88
CA GLY A 252 -22.70 0.25 14.71
C GLY A 252 -24.17 0.60 14.54
N GLY A 253 -24.81 1.07 15.62
CA GLY A 253 -26.16 1.61 15.60
C GLY A 253 -26.13 3.13 15.70
N ARG A 254 -27.07 3.82 15.03
CA ARG A 254 -27.43 5.19 15.44
C ARG A 254 -27.79 5.12 16.93
N LYS A 255 -27.05 5.81 17.81
CA LYS A 255 -27.59 6.13 19.14
C LYS A 255 -28.92 6.85 18.89
N GLN A 256 -30.06 6.21 19.21
CA GLN A 256 -31.33 6.93 19.34
C GLN A 256 -31.09 7.99 20.40
N GLY A 257 -31.13 9.26 20.00
CA GLY A 257 -30.88 10.38 20.88
C GLY A 257 -31.90 10.40 22.02
N LYS A 258 -31.42 10.26 23.25
CA LYS A 258 -32.02 10.96 24.38
C LYS A 258 -31.61 12.44 24.28
N GLY A 259 -32.60 13.33 24.30
CA GLY A 259 -32.40 14.75 24.60
C GLY A 259 -32.85 15.71 23.49
N LYS A 260 -34.10 16.18 23.59
CA LYS A 260 -34.52 17.49 23.06
C LYS A 260 -33.54 18.55 23.57
N GLY A 261 -32.95 19.33 22.67
CA GLY A 261 -32.28 20.59 23.01
C GLY A 261 -30.75 20.58 22.86
N ALA A 262 -30.26 20.53 21.63
CA ALA A 262 -28.96 21.12 21.29
C ALA A 262 -29.08 21.70 19.88
N LYS A 263 -28.87 23.02 19.77
CA LYS A 263 -28.90 23.79 18.54
C LYS A 263 -27.93 23.21 17.50
N ASP A 264 -28.34 23.30 16.24
CA ASP A 264 -27.57 22.99 15.04
C ASP A 264 -26.16 23.58 15.10
N ASP A 265 -25.20 22.71 15.41
CA ASP A 265 -23.84 22.84 14.95
C ASP A 265 -23.66 21.71 13.91
N GLN A 266 -22.99 21.96 12.79
CA GLN A 266 -22.81 21.03 11.65
C GLN A 266 -21.97 19.79 12.04
N GLY A 267 -22.44 19.01 13.00
CA GLY A 267 -21.87 17.80 13.51
C GLY A 267 -22.09 16.68 12.52
N THR A 268 -20.98 16.16 11.99
CA THR A 268 -20.90 14.95 11.17
C THR A 268 -21.82 13.86 11.70
N ALA A 269 -22.96 13.64 11.02
CA ALA A 269 -23.93 12.57 11.28
C ALA A 269 -23.40 11.17 10.89
N THR A 270 -22.11 10.93 11.04
CA THR A 270 -21.53 9.59 11.06
C THR A 270 -21.72 9.09 12.49
N GLY A 271 -22.70 8.21 12.71
CA GLY A 271 -22.80 7.47 13.98
C GLY A 271 -21.48 6.73 14.28
N ASP A 272 -21.37 6.16 15.48
CA ASP A 272 -20.23 5.33 15.92
C ASP A 272 -20.18 4.00 15.10
N TYR A 273 -19.95 4.10 13.79
CA TYR A 273 -19.80 3.00 12.87
C TYR A 273 -18.32 2.64 12.76
N VAL A 274 -18.01 1.37 13.02
CA VAL A 274 -16.68 0.80 12.82
C VAL A 274 -16.69 -0.07 11.56
N LEU A 275 -15.69 0.07 10.70
CA LEU A 275 -15.57 -0.78 9.51
C LEU A 275 -15.10 -2.17 9.88
N ARG A 276 -15.69 -3.16 9.20
CA ARG A 276 -15.21 -4.54 9.22
C ARG A 276 -14.25 -4.75 8.05
N VAL A 277 -12.95 -4.65 8.34
CA VAL A 277 -11.87 -4.82 7.34
C VAL A 277 -12.04 -6.10 6.48
N PRO A 278 -12.36 -7.28 7.05
CA PRO A 278 -12.52 -8.50 6.25
C PRO A 278 -13.66 -8.42 5.24
N VAL A 279 -14.78 -7.79 5.62
CA VAL A 279 -15.95 -7.61 4.73
C VAL A 279 -15.60 -6.67 3.58
N ALA A 280 -14.85 -5.60 3.84
CA ALA A 280 -14.39 -4.70 2.79
C ALA A 280 -13.50 -5.42 1.77
N LEU A 281 -12.58 -6.26 2.24
CA LEU A 281 -11.73 -7.09 1.37
C LEU A 281 -12.55 -8.10 0.56
N ALA A 282 -13.51 -8.77 1.18
CA ALA A 282 -14.42 -9.68 0.51
C ALA A 282 -15.21 -8.98 -0.62
N ILE A 283 -15.67 -7.73 -0.38
CA ILE A 283 -16.31 -6.92 -1.42
C ILE A 283 -15.33 -6.64 -2.57
N VAL A 284 -14.11 -6.18 -2.29
CA VAL A 284 -13.12 -5.90 -3.34
C VAL A 284 -12.79 -7.14 -4.16
N LYS A 285 -12.56 -8.28 -3.52
CA LYS A 285 -12.28 -9.55 -4.20
C LYS A 285 -13.46 -9.98 -5.07
N LEU A 286 -14.70 -9.82 -4.60
CA LEU A 286 -15.90 -10.05 -5.41
C LEU A 286 -16.00 -9.08 -6.60
N LEU A 287 -15.70 -7.79 -6.39
CA LEU A 287 -15.72 -6.78 -7.45
C LEU A 287 -14.71 -7.13 -8.56
N ARG A 288 -13.51 -7.64 -8.23
CA ARG A 288 -12.50 -8.09 -9.22
C ARG A 288 -12.97 -9.27 -10.09
N ARG A 289 -14.08 -9.93 -9.75
CA ARG A 289 -14.67 -11.03 -10.54
C ARG A 289 -15.89 -10.60 -11.37
N LEU A 290 -16.31 -9.34 -11.25
CA LEU A 290 -17.40 -8.77 -12.04
C LEU A 290 -16.88 -8.19 -13.36
N PRO A 291 -17.76 -8.03 -14.37
CA PRO A 291 -17.40 -7.35 -15.61
C PRO A 291 -16.86 -5.93 -15.34
N ALA A 292 -15.88 -5.50 -16.15
CA ALA A 292 -15.17 -4.23 -15.95
C ALA A 292 -16.10 -3.01 -15.82
N HIS A 293 -17.17 -2.93 -16.62
CA HIS A 293 -18.13 -1.82 -16.54
C HIS A 293 -18.86 -1.76 -15.18
N VAL A 294 -19.23 -2.90 -14.59
CA VAL A 294 -19.84 -2.97 -13.25
C VAL A 294 -18.81 -2.61 -12.19
N PHE A 295 -17.59 -3.13 -12.32
CA PHE A 295 -16.48 -2.81 -11.42
C PHE A 295 -16.25 -1.29 -11.33
N PHE A 296 -16.16 -0.60 -12.46
CA PHE A 296 -15.94 0.86 -12.51
C PHE A 296 -17.09 1.67 -11.90
N GLN A 297 -18.31 1.14 -11.90
CA GLN A 297 -19.47 1.77 -11.26
C GLN A 297 -19.54 1.51 -9.76
N GLU A 298 -19.14 0.33 -9.31
CA GLU A 298 -19.28 -0.12 -7.92
C GLU A 298 -18.09 0.25 -7.03
N LEU A 299 -16.87 0.29 -7.57
CA LEU A 299 -15.66 0.61 -6.79
C LEU A 299 -15.73 2.02 -6.16
N PRO A 300 -16.08 3.10 -6.88
CA PRO A 300 -16.21 4.43 -6.27
C PRO A 300 -17.21 4.45 -5.11
N LYS A 301 -18.32 3.72 -5.21
CA LYS A 301 -19.34 3.66 -4.16
C LYS A 301 -18.77 3.05 -2.87
N LEU A 302 -17.93 2.02 -2.98
CA LEU A 302 -17.23 1.43 -1.84
C LEU A 302 -16.21 2.41 -1.24
N LEU A 303 -15.38 3.04 -2.08
CA LEU A 303 -14.38 4.02 -1.63
C LEU A 303 -15.03 5.21 -0.93
N MET A 304 -16.14 5.74 -1.47
CA MET A 304 -16.93 6.80 -0.84
C MET A 304 -17.43 6.40 0.56
N GLN A 305 -17.93 5.16 0.72
CA GLN A 305 -18.41 4.67 2.02
C GLN A 305 -17.29 4.60 3.06
N VAL A 306 -16.12 4.10 2.68
CA VAL A 306 -14.95 3.98 3.58
C VAL A 306 -14.37 5.37 3.90
N THR A 307 -14.18 6.21 2.88
CA THR A 307 -13.61 7.56 3.04
C THR A 307 -14.54 8.49 3.84
N LYS A 308 -15.87 8.30 3.75
CA LYS A 308 -16.83 9.05 4.59
C LYS A 308 -16.56 8.86 6.09
N LEU A 309 -16.09 7.68 6.52
CA LEU A 309 -15.79 7.41 7.92
C LEU A 309 -14.47 8.03 8.40
N LEU A 310 -13.56 8.37 7.48
CA LEU A 310 -12.36 9.17 7.81
C LEU A 310 -12.70 10.59 8.27
N LYS A 311 -13.93 11.07 8.01
CA LYS A 311 -14.43 12.37 8.48
C LYS A 311 -14.85 12.37 9.96
N SER A 312 -14.95 11.18 10.58
CA SER A 312 -15.31 11.07 12.00
C SER A 312 -14.28 11.77 12.88
N LYS A 313 -14.73 12.39 13.97
CA LYS A 313 -13.83 12.96 14.99
C LYS A 313 -13.19 11.87 15.87
N ASP A 314 -13.74 10.66 15.87
CA ASP A 314 -13.21 9.52 16.63
C ASP A 314 -11.95 8.95 15.95
N GLU A 315 -10.87 8.82 16.73
CA GLU A 315 -9.62 8.23 16.28
C GLU A 315 -9.76 6.74 15.96
N VAL A 316 -10.56 5.99 16.69
CA VAL A 316 -10.73 4.54 16.49
C VAL A 316 -11.39 4.28 15.13
N VAL A 317 -12.45 5.04 14.83
CA VAL A 317 -13.15 4.98 13.53
C VAL A 317 -12.22 5.36 12.39
N ARG A 318 -11.45 6.45 12.53
CA ARG A 318 -10.49 6.87 11.50
C ARG A 318 -9.35 5.87 11.31
N SER A 319 -8.83 5.30 12.39
CA SER A 319 -7.76 4.30 12.32
C SER A 319 -8.23 3.02 11.63
N SER A 320 -9.42 2.51 12.00
CA SER A 320 -10.03 1.34 11.34
C SER A 320 -10.30 1.61 9.84
N SER A 321 -10.82 2.80 9.51
CA SER A 321 -11.06 3.21 8.11
C SER A 321 -9.77 3.29 7.30
N ARG A 322 -8.70 3.83 7.88
CA ARG A 322 -7.38 3.89 7.25
C ARG A 322 -6.82 2.50 7.00
N THR A 323 -6.84 1.63 8.01
CA THR A 323 -6.39 0.23 7.85
C THR A 323 -7.19 -0.48 6.75
N THR A 324 -8.50 -0.22 6.67
CA THR A 324 -9.35 -0.75 5.60
C THR A 324 -8.91 -0.25 4.22
N LEU A 325 -8.72 1.06 4.03
CA LEU A 325 -8.25 1.63 2.76
C LEU A 325 -6.87 1.12 2.35
N VAL A 326 -5.94 0.99 3.31
CA VAL A 326 -4.61 0.44 3.05
C VAL A 326 -4.73 -1.00 2.52
N ARG A 327 -5.56 -1.84 3.15
CA ARG A 327 -5.78 -3.21 2.70
C ARG A 327 -6.47 -3.27 1.33
N ILE A 328 -7.43 -2.39 1.06
CA ILE A 328 -8.07 -2.26 -0.26
C ILE A 328 -7.04 -1.85 -1.32
N ALA A 329 -6.19 -0.87 -1.03
CA ALA A 329 -5.17 -0.39 -1.97
C ALA A 329 -4.13 -1.44 -2.29
N VAL A 330 -3.71 -2.24 -1.29
CA VAL A 330 -2.80 -3.37 -1.49
C VAL A 330 -3.46 -4.48 -2.33
N GLU A 331 -4.73 -4.81 -2.08
CA GLU A 331 -5.47 -5.84 -2.83
C GLU A 331 -5.72 -5.43 -4.29
N LEU A 332 -5.96 -4.15 -4.56
CA LEU A 332 -6.15 -3.63 -5.93
C LEU A 332 -4.81 -3.47 -6.66
N GLY A 333 -3.76 -3.03 -5.97
CA GLY A 333 -2.45 -2.72 -6.54
C GLY A 333 -2.31 -1.26 -7.01
N PRO A 334 -1.10 -0.86 -7.46
CA PRO A 334 -0.77 0.53 -7.78
C PRO A 334 -1.59 1.10 -8.94
N GLN A 335 -2.07 0.26 -9.87
CA GLN A 335 -2.87 0.64 -11.03
C GLN A 335 -4.22 1.30 -10.69
N TYR A 336 -4.73 1.08 -9.47
CA TYR A 336 -6.00 1.68 -9.02
C TYR A 336 -5.81 2.79 -7.99
N LEU A 337 -4.55 3.14 -7.68
CA LEU A 337 -4.24 4.14 -6.66
C LEU A 337 -4.83 5.51 -7.00
N VAL A 338 -4.88 5.87 -8.29
CA VAL A 338 -5.50 7.10 -8.79
C VAL A 338 -6.94 7.24 -8.30
N ALA A 339 -7.72 6.15 -8.30
CA ALA A 339 -9.11 6.14 -7.86
C ALA A 339 -9.22 6.46 -6.36
N VAL A 340 -8.36 5.81 -5.55
CA VAL A 340 -8.33 5.97 -4.10
C VAL A 340 -7.91 7.39 -3.72
N VAL A 341 -6.83 7.89 -4.32
CA VAL A 341 -6.32 9.24 -4.06
C VAL A 341 -7.30 10.31 -4.50
N SER A 342 -7.94 10.14 -5.67
CA SER A 342 -8.97 11.08 -6.15
C SER A 342 -10.18 11.15 -5.22
N GLU A 343 -10.61 10.02 -4.67
CA GLU A 343 -11.71 10.00 -3.70
C GLU A 343 -11.31 10.63 -2.36
N LEU A 344 -10.10 10.34 -1.87
CA LEU A 344 -9.55 10.96 -0.66
C LEU A 344 -9.48 12.49 -0.80
N GLU A 345 -8.92 12.98 -1.91
CA GLU A 345 -8.83 14.41 -2.25
C GLU A 345 -10.23 15.06 -2.37
N HIS A 346 -11.18 14.38 -3.01
CA HIS A 346 -12.53 14.90 -3.16
C HIS A 346 -13.28 14.98 -1.83
N SER A 347 -13.04 14.04 -0.92
CA SER A 347 -13.80 13.88 0.30
C SER A 347 -13.25 14.71 1.47
N LEU A 348 -11.93 14.82 1.61
CA LEU A 348 -11.26 15.42 2.78
C LEU A 348 -10.70 16.83 2.48
N LYS A 349 -11.59 17.82 2.35
CA LYS A 349 -11.24 19.16 1.85
C LYS A 349 -10.99 20.25 2.90
N MET A 350 -11.55 20.13 4.10
CA MET A 350 -11.66 21.27 5.04
C MET A 350 -11.21 20.94 6.47
N GLY A 351 -10.56 21.92 7.11
CA GLY A 351 -10.14 21.88 8.51
C GLY A 351 -9.22 20.70 8.82
N PHE A 352 -9.43 20.05 9.97
CA PHE A 352 -8.57 18.94 10.41
C PHE A 352 -8.51 17.77 9.41
N MET A 353 -9.50 17.64 8.52
CA MET A 353 -9.58 16.56 7.54
C MET A 353 -8.43 16.61 6.53
N VAL A 354 -7.86 17.78 6.26
CA VAL A 354 -6.72 17.91 5.32
C VAL A 354 -5.44 17.31 5.91
N HIS A 355 -5.25 17.37 7.23
CA HIS A 355 -4.17 16.62 7.90
C HIS A 355 -4.44 15.11 7.92
N VAL A 356 -5.72 14.71 8.04
CA VAL A 356 -6.09 13.29 7.93
C VAL A 356 -5.78 12.77 6.53
N LEU A 357 -6.04 13.56 5.49
CA LEU A 357 -5.72 13.24 4.09
C LEU A 357 -4.23 12.90 3.91
N SER A 358 -3.31 13.82 4.23
CA SER A 358 -1.87 13.58 4.07
C SER A 358 -1.36 12.40 4.91
N TYR A 359 -1.86 12.24 6.14
CA TYR A 359 -1.50 11.11 7.00
C TYR A 359 -2.00 9.76 6.47
N THR A 360 -3.23 9.71 5.94
CA THR A 360 -3.79 8.49 5.33
C THR A 360 -3.10 8.13 4.03
N LEU A 361 -2.74 9.13 3.21
CA LEU A 361 -1.97 8.97 2.00
C LEU A 361 -0.60 8.32 2.27
N PHE A 362 0.13 8.80 3.29
CA PHE A 362 1.39 8.18 3.72
C PHE A 362 1.21 6.70 4.07
N ALA A 363 0.21 6.35 4.88
CA ALA A 363 -0.03 4.97 5.30
C ALA A 363 -0.37 4.03 4.12
N ILE A 364 -1.02 4.55 3.07
CA ILE A 364 -1.29 3.81 1.84
C ILE A 364 0.02 3.62 1.06
N LEU A 365 0.78 4.70 0.84
CA LEU A 365 2.04 4.66 0.10
C LEU A 365 3.05 3.72 0.75
N GLU A 366 3.14 3.70 2.08
CA GLU A 366 4.05 2.82 2.82
C GLU A 366 3.84 1.34 2.47
N LYS A 367 2.58 0.90 2.29
CA LYS A 367 2.26 -0.51 1.96
C LYS A 367 2.19 -0.80 0.47
N VAL A 368 1.75 0.17 -0.33
CA VAL A 368 1.69 0.01 -1.80
C VAL A 368 3.09 0.05 -2.42
N ALA A 369 4.04 0.74 -1.79
CA ALA A 369 5.41 0.85 -2.27
C ALA A 369 6.10 -0.50 -2.52
N ASP A 370 5.78 -1.53 -1.73
CA ASP A 370 6.37 -2.86 -1.88
C ASP A 370 5.79 -3.64 -3.07
N ALA A 371 4.63 -3.23 -3.59
CA ALA A 371 3.98 -3.80 -4.78
C ALA A 371 4.31 -3.04 -6.07
N CYS A 372 5.15 -2.01 -6.01
CA CYS A 372 5.53 -1.22 -7.19
C CYS A 372 6.70 -1.90 -7.91
N GLU A 373 6.47 -2.31 -9.16
CA GLU A 373 7.53 -2.83 -10.02
C GLU A 373 8.42 -1.69 -10.51
N GLN A 374 9.73 -1.87 -10.35
CA GLN A 374 10.75 -0.91 -10.76
C GLN A 374 11.61 -1.58 -11.82
N ARG A 375 11.67 -0.96 -13.00
CA ARG A 375 12.44 -1.50 -14.12
C ARG A 375 13.63 -0.58 -14.40
N ALA A 376 14.85 -1.11 -14.29
CA ALA A 376 16.04 -0.39 -14.71
C ALA A 376 16.12 -0.38 -16.25
N PRO A 377 16.39 0.77 -16.88
CA PRO A 377 16.71 0.81 -18.30
C PRO A 377 18.09 0.17 -18.58
N PRO A 378 18.34 -0.27 -19.83
CA PRO A 378 19.70 -0.64 -20.23
C PRO A 378 20.63 0.58 -20.13
N PRO A 379 21.94 0.40 -19.86
CA PRO A 379 22.90 1.50 -19.81
C PRO A 379 22.97 2.28 -21.13
N LEU A 380 23.16 3.60 -21.06
CA LEU A 380 23.29 4.47 -22.24
C LEU A 380 24.56 4.18 -23.07
N THR A 381 25.52 3.45 -22.51
CA THR A 381 26.77 3.07 -23.19
C THR A 381 26.60 1.89 -24.15
N ASP A 382 25.49 1.16 -24.07
CA ASP A 382 25.24 0.01 -24.94
C ASP A 382 24.72 0.51 -26.30
N THR A 383 25.58 0.48 -27.32
CA THR A 383 25.30 0.91 -28.71
C THR A 383 24.26 0.05 -29.42
N ALA A 384 23.73 -1.00 -28.79
CA ALA A 384 22.78 -1.93 -29.38
C ALA A 384 21.31 -1.44 -29.34
N THR A 385 21.01 -0.36 -28.62
CA THR A 385 19.63 0.11 -28.36
C THR A 385 19.17 1.33 -29.17
N GLU A 386 20.00 1.87 -30.05
CA GLU A 386 19.69 3.08 -30.85
C GLU A 386 18.53 2.90 -31.86
N THR A 387 18.04 1.68 -32.08
CA THR A 387 16.93 1.40 -33.02
C THR A 387 15.54 1.36 -32.38
N ALA A 388 15.41 1.52 -31.05
CA ALA A 388 14.09 1.59 -30.41
C ALA A 388 13.53 3.02 -30.52
N THR A 389 12.40 3.20 -31.20
CA THR A 389 11.70 4.49 -31.28
C THR A 389 11.37 5.01 -29.87
N GLU A 390 11.56 6.31 -29.62
CA GLU A 390 11.33 6.98 -28.32
C GLU A 390 9.93 6.68 -27.71
N ALA A 391 8.94 6.44 -28.58
CA ALA A 391 7.59 6.04 -28.20
C ALA A 391 7.52 4.61 -27.60
N ALA A 392 8.27 3.65 -28.16
CA ALA A 392 8.31 2.27 -27.67
C ALA A 392 9.00 2.19 -26.29
N THR A 393 10.06 2.95 -26.08
CA THR A 393 10.73 3.08 -24.78
C THR A 393 9.82 3.72 -23.74
N THR A 394 9.05 4.75 -24.10
CA THR A 394 8.12 5.40 -23.16
C THR A 394 7.04 4.44 -22.66
N ILE A 395 6.52 3.56 -23.52
CA ILE A 395 5.53 2.55 -23.14
C ILE A 395 6.16 1.44 -22.26
N LEU A 396 7.38 1.03 -22.56
CA LEU A 396 8.10 -0.01 -21.81
C LEU A 396 8.46 0.39 -20.37
N PHE A 397 8.65 1.69 -20.11
CA PHE A 397 9.01 2.25 -18.81
C PHE A 397 7.88 3.06 -18.14
N ALA A 398 6.68 3.06 -18.73
CA ALA A 398 5.49 3.65 -18.11
C ALA A 398 5.19 2.93 -16.79
N SER A 399 4.94 3.69 -15.72
CA SER A 399 4.50 3.14 -14.45
C SER A 399 3.01 3.43 -14.23
N PRO A 400 2.25 2.48 -13.66
CA PRO A 400 0.86 2.74 -13.28
C PRO A 400 0.69 3.89 -12.26
N LEU A 401 1.78 4.30 -11.61
CA LEU A 401 1.78 5.43 -10.69
C LEU A 401 1.84 6.79 -11.40
N ASP A 402 2.19 6.85 -12.68
CA ASP A 402 2.51 8.11 -13.37
C ASP A 402 1.32 9.07 -13.39
N GLU A 403 0.11 8.54 -13.61
CA GLU A 403 -1.14 9.31 -13.54
C GLU A 403 -1.47 9.75 -12.11
N CYS A 404 -1.00 9.01 -11.10
CA CYS A 404 -1.29 9.27 -9.69
C CYS A 404 -0.32 10.28 -9.07
N VAL A 405 0.94 10.31 -9.50
CA VAL A 405 2.01 11.15 -8.93
C VAL A 405 1.62 12.63 -8.90
N PRO A 406 1.09 13.27 -9.96
CA PRO A 406 0.70 14.68 -9.91
C PRO A 406 -0.29 14.99 -8.77
N LYS A 407 -1.28 14.12 -8.57
CA LYS A 407 -2.29 14.28 -7.51
C LYS A 407 -1.69 14.13 -6.12
N ILE A 408 -0.84 13.12 -5.94
CA ILE A 408 -0.15 12.89 -4.67
C ILE A 408 0.74 14.09 -4.35
N VAL A 409 1.55 14.55 -5.31
CA VAL A 409 2.47 15.67 -5.12
C VAL A 409 1.70 16.96 -4.81
N ALA A 410 0.55 17.22 -5.44
CA ALA A 410 -0.29 18.36 -5.09
C ALA A 410 -0.74 18.35 -3.61
N ILE A 411 -1.12 17.17 -3.08
CA ILE A 411 -1.49 17.01 -1.67
C ILE A 411 -0.28 17.24 -0.75
N LEU A 412 0.88 16.66 -1.08
CA LEU A 412 2.09 16.79 -0.26
C LEU A 412 2.63 18.22 -0.26
N VAL A 413 2.64 18.90 -1.41
CA VAL A 413 3.07 20.30 -1.53
C VAL A 413 2.15 21.21 -0.74
N ARG A 414 0.83 21.00 -0.80
CA ARG A 414 -0.12 21.75 0.02
C ARG A 414 0.09 21.51 1.53
N ASP A 415 0.41 20.27 1.94
CA ASP A 415 0.67 19.93 3.36
C ASP A 415 1.98 20.52 3.91
N ILE A 416 2.99 20.75 3.08
CA ILE A 416 4.31 21.29 3.49
C ILE A 416 4.44 22.79 3.27
N PHE A 417 4.06 23.29 2.09
CA PHE A 417 4.30 24.66 1.63
C PHE A 417 3.02 25.50 1.57
N GLY A 418 1.84 24.89 1.73
CA GLY A 418 0.54 25.54 1.64
C GLY A 418 -0.05 25.96 2.98
N ASP A 419 -1.33 26.29 2.93
CA ASP A 419 -2.20 26.68 4.05
C ASP A 419 -2.15 25.67 5.21
N VAL A 420 -2.11 24.38 4.87
CA VAL A 420 -2.12 23.27 5.85
C VAL A 420 -0.84 23.23 6.67
N GLY A 421 0.31 23.55 6.07
CA GLY A 421 1.60 23.61 6.76
C GLY A 421 1.64 24.76 7.75
N ASP A 422 1.12 25.92 7.36
CA ASP A 422 1.03 27.11 8.22
C ASP A 422 0.07 26.88 9.40
N GLU A 423 -1.10 26.26 9.16
CA GLU A 423 -2.04 25.88 10.24
C GLU A 423 -1.43 24.91 11.26
N ARG A 424 -0.62 23.96 10.79
CA ARG A 424 0.07 22.99 11.64
C ARG A 424 1.01 23.70 12.61
N GLU A 425 1.77 24.68 12.16
CA GLU A 425 2.72 25.37 13.04
C GLU A 425 2.03 26.22 14.11
N ASP A 426 0.97 26.93 13.74
CA ASP A 426 0.23 27.81 14.66
C ASP A 426 -0.57 27.03 15.71
N LYS A 427 -1.07 25.84 15.35
CA LYS A 427 -2.10 25.14 16.13
C LYS A 427 -1.77 23.68 16.47
N ALA A 428 -0.63 23.11 16.07
CA ALA A 428 -0.30 21.70 16.31
C ALA A 428 -0.37 21.32 17.79
N SER A 429 0.22 22.13 18.67
CA SER A 429 0.25 21.87 20.12
C SER A 429 -1.15 21.88 20.76
N LYS A 430 -2.08 22.65 20.18
CA LYS A 430 -3.48 22.76 20.62
C LYS A 430 -4.40 21.73 19.98
N SER A 431 -3.98 21.08 18.89
CA SER A 431 -4.82 20.12 18.18
C SER A 431 -4.98 18.83 18.97
N LYS A 432 -6.21 18.29 19.02
CA LYS A 432 -6.54 17.01 19.66
C LYS A 432 -6.22 15.80 18.77
N THR A 433 -5.99 16.00 17.48
CA THR A 433 -5.77 14.91 16.52
C THR A 433 -4.28 14.67 16.29
N LYS A 434 -3.84 13.40 16.37
CA LYS A 434 -2.44 13.01 16.12
C LYS A 434 -1.96 13.36 14.71
N GLU A 435 -2.87 13.34 13.74
CA GLU A 435 -2.60 13.61 12.32
C GLU A 435 -2.25 15.08 12.08
N ALA A 436 -2.81 16.00 12.87
CA ALA A 436 -2.44 17.41 12.77
C ALA A 436 -1.05 17.68 13.39
N ARG A 437 -0.63 16.88 14.37
CA ARG A 437 0.65 17.06 15.09
C ARG A 437 1.87 16.55 14.33
N ALA A 438 1.69 15.62 13.39
CA ALA A 438 2.79 14.99 12.66
C ALA A 438 2.72 15.28 11.16
N CYS A 439 3.81 15.79 10.57
CA CYS A 439 3.97 15.90 9.13
C CYS A 439 4.66 14.64 8.59
N ARG A 440 3.89 13.75 7.95
CA ARG A 440 4.43 12.56 7.27
C ARG A 440 4.70 12.79 5.78
N SER A 441 4.42 13.99 5.29
CA SER A 441 4.57 14.32 3.86
C SER A 441 6.02 14.30 3.39
N PHE A 442 6.99 14.61 4.26
CA PHE A 442 8.42 14.45 3.96
C PHE A 442 8.80 12.97 3.72
N ASP A 443 8.30 12.06 4.57
CA ASP A 443 8.52 10.62 4.43
C ASP A 443 7.79 10.09 3.16
N SER A 444 6.64 10.65 2.80
CA SER A 444 5.93 10.32 1.55
C SER A 444 6.74 10.66 0.31
N PHE A 445 7.50 11.77 0.29
CA PHE A 445 8.38 12.11 -0.84
C PHE A 445 9.52 11.08 -1.01
N GLU A 446 10.10 10.60 0.10
CA GLU A 446 11.09 9.50 0.07
C GLU A 446 10.48 8.22 -0.52
N LEU A 447 9.27 7.85 -0.08
CA LEU A 447 8.57 6.66 -0.58
C LEU A 447 8.22 6.77 -2.07
N LEU A 448 7.77 7.92 -2.54
CA LEU A 448 7.51 8.13 -3.97
C LEU A 448 8.79 8.01 -4.79
N ALA A 449 9.87 8.69 -4.36
CA ALA A 449 11.16 8.63 -5.04
C ALA A 449 11.74 7.20 -5.07
N ARG A 450 11.44 6.37 -4.06
CA ARG A 450 11.76 4.95 -4.05
C ARG A 450 11.00 4.17 -5.12
N CYS A 451 9.76 4.53 -5.45
CA CYS A 451 8.82 3.71 -6.23
C CYS A 451 8.63 4.11 -7.69
N ILE A 452 8.93 5.36 -8.06
CA ILE A 452 8.80 5.81 -9.45
C ILE A 452 9.79 5.07 -10.36
N ASN A 453 9.45 4.89 -11.64
CA ASN A 453 10.45 4.55 -12.64
C ASN A 453 11.28 5.79 -12.91
N PHE A 454 12.60 5.69 -12.71
CA PHE A 454 13.55 6.73 -13.06
C PHE A 454 13.63 6.90 -14.60
N LEU A 455 14.50 7.79 -15.07
CA LEU A 455 14.70 8.05 -16.50
C LEU A 455 14.84 6.74 -17.29
N PRO A 456 14.25 6.65 -18.50
CA PRO A 456 13.76 7.73 -19.37
C PRO A 456 12.37 8.30 -19.03
N ASN A 457 11.68 7.77 -18.02
CA ASN A 457 10.36 8.27 -17.62
C ASN A 457 10.44 9.68 -16.97
N PRO A 458 9.60 10.67 -17.37
CA PRO A 458 9.68 12.04 -16.87
C PRO A 458 9.13 12.25 -15.44
N THR A 459 8.60 11.22 -14.77
CA THR A 459 7.94 11.35 -13.46
C THR A 459 8.78 11.97 -12.36
N ILE A 460 10.10 11.79 -12.39
CA ILE A 460 11.01 12.47 -11.46
C ILE A 460 10.91 13.99 -11.56
N HIS A 461 10.71 14.52 -12.77
CA HIS A 461 10.51 15.95 -12.98
C HIS A 461 9.13 16.39 -12.49
N THR A 462 8.09 15.57 -12.70
CA THR A 462 6.74 15.82 -12.14
C THR A 462 6.76 15.88 -10.61
N LEU A 463 7.62 15.08 -9.97
CA LEU A 463 7.79 15.07 -8.51
C LEU A 463 8.50 16.32 -7.99
N LEU A 464 9.57 16.78 -8.66
CA LEU A 464 10.41 17.88 -8.19
C LEU A 464 9.92 19.27 -8.62
N LEU A 465 9.27 19.39 -9.78
CA LEU A 465 8.87 20.68 -10.35
C LEU A 465 8.01 21.52 -9.38
N PRO A 466 6.96 20.97 -8.72
CA PRO A 466 6.15 21.74 -7.78
C PRO A 466 6.94 22.22 -6.53
N VAL A 467 7.93 21.44 -6.10
CA VAL A 467 8.83 21.80 -4.98
C VAL A 467 9.69 22.99 -5.38
N VAL A 468 10.25 22.98 -6.59
CA VAL A 468 11.04 24.10 -7.11
C VAL A 468 10.18 25.34 -7.34
N GLN A 469 8.95 25.19 -7.85
CA GLN A 469 8.01 26.30 -8.03
C GLN A 469 7.65 26.99 -6.70
N SER A 470 7.62 26.24 -5.58
CA SER A 470 7.38 26.82 -4.25
C SER A 470 8.47 27.83 -3.82
N LEU A 471 9.70 27.69 -4.33
CA LEU A 471 10.78 28.65 -4.08
C LEU A 471 10.52 29.99 -4.78
N ALA A 472 9.95 29.95 -5.99
CA ALA A 472 9.73 31.13 -6.81
C ALA A 472 8.50 31.93 -6.38
N SER A 473 7.45 31.27 -5.89
CA SER A 473 6.17 31.89 -5.50
C SER A 473 6.15 32.46 -4.07
N THR A 474 7.24 32.34 -3.32
CA THR A 474 7.28 32.65 -1.88
C THR A 474 7.68 34.11 -1.56
N SER A 475 6.90 34.77 -0.70
CA SER A 475 7.16 36.12 -0.21
C SER A 475 8.43 36.19 0.67
N ALA A 476 9.09 37.35 0.68
CA ALA A 476 10.39 37.54 1.36
C ALA A 476 10.44 37.09 2.83
N SER A 477 9.35 37.25 3.58
CA SER A 477 9.24 36.84 4.99
C SER A 477 9.26 35.31 5.21
N ARG A 478 8.76 34.53 4.24
CA ARG A 478 8.67 33.05 4.33
C ARG A 478 9.83 32.31 3.65
N LYS A 479 10.75 33.03 2.98
CA LYS A 479 11.82 32.44 2.16
C LYS A 479 12.72 31.48 2.95
N GLY A 480 13.19 31.87 4.14
CA GLY A 480 14.10 31.02 4.93
C GLY A 480 13.48 29.67 5.34
N LYS A 481 12.20 29.68 5.75
CA LYS A 481 11.45 28.46 6.11
C LYS A 481 11.22 27.55 4.90
N VAL A 482 10.79 28.14 3.78
CA VAL A 482 10.54 27.37 2.55
C VAL A 482 11.84 26.74 2.05
N LEU A 483 12.97 27.46 2.11
CA LEU A 483 14.29 26.90 1.77
C LEU A 483 14.64 25.67 2.63
N LEU A 484 14.45 25.74 3.96
CA LEU A 484 14.70 24.59 4.84
C LEU A 484 13.80 23.39 4.50
N ASN A 485 12.51 23.64 4.27
CA ASN A 485 11.57 22.59 3.88
C ASN A 485 11.95 21.96 2.53
N VAL A 486 12.34 22.77 1.54
CA VAL A 486 12.82 22.29 0.23
C VAL A 486 14.09 21.45 0.40
N ARG A 487 15.08 21.92 1.16
CA ARG A 487 16.29 21.14 1.48
C ARG A 487 15.96 19.79 2.09
N THR A 488 14.99 19.76 3.01
CA THR A 488 14.54 18.53 3.67
C THR A 488 13.86 17.58 2.68
N VAL A 489 12.99 18.10 1.81
CA VAL A 489 12.33 17.31 0.74
C VAL A 489 13.35 16.76 -0.25
N LEU A 490 14.28 17.59 -0.74
CA LEU A 490 15.34 17.16 -1.67
C LEU A 490 16.23 16.07 -1.06
N SER A 491 16.61 16.21 0.21
CA SER A 491 17.36 15.18 0.94
C SER A 491 16.60 13.86 1.05
N ARG A 492 15.28 13.91 1.32
CA ARG A 492 14.40 12.72 1.34
C ARG A 492 14.23 12.07 -0.03
N VAL A 493 14.11 12.87 -1.09
CA VAL A 493 14.05 12.36 -2.47
C VAL A 493 15.37 11.69 -2.84
N ALA A 494 16.52 12.28 -2.50
CA ALA A 494 17.83 11.67 -2.73
C ALA A 494 17.94 10.31 -2.03
N LEU A 495 17.48 10.22 -0.78
CA LEU A 495 17.45 8.96 -0.04
C LEU A 495 16.53 7.92 -0.70
N GLY A 496 15.37 8.33 -1.20
CA GLY A 496 14.46 7.46 -1.94
C GLY A 496 15.06 6.93 -3.24
N LEU A 497 15.65 7.82 -4.06
CA LEU A 497 16.34 7.45 -5.31
C LEU A 497 17.51 6.50 -5.06
N SER A 498 18.24 6.67 -3.96
CA SER A 498 19.37 5.79 -3.62
C SER A 498 18.98 4.33 -3.35
N LYS A 499 17.70 4.10 -3.02
CA LYS A 499 17.07 2.79 -2.75
C LYS A 499 16.23 2.28 -3.93
N ASN A 500 16.09 3.08 -4.99
CA ASN A 500 15.25 2.77 -6.14
C ASN A 500 16.02 1.87 -7.12
N LYS A 501 15.44 0.72 -7.47
CA LYS A 501 16.05 -0.27 -8.36
C LYS A 501 16.03 0.15 -9.82
N SER A 502 15.19 1.11 -10.21
CA SER A 502 15.14 1.65 -11.58
C SER A 502 16.27 2.64 -11.89
N VAL A 503 16.98 3.12 -10.86
CA VAL A 503 18.06 4.10 -11.03
C VAL A 503 19.30 3.38 -11.57
N GLU A 504 19.51 3.54 -12.87
CA GLU A 504 20.73 3.13 -13.56
C GLU A 504 21.75 4.30 -13.56
N ALA A 505 23.03 3.98 -13.42
CA ALA A 505 24.09 4.96 -13.17
C ALA A 505 24.27 5.95 -14.32
N THR A 506 24.29 5.49 -15.58
CA THR A 506 24.51 6.36 -16.75
C THR A 506 23.37 7.39 -16.92
N HIS A 507 22.13 6.97 -16.74
CA HIS A 507 20.97 7.86 -16.75
C HIS A 507 21.01 8.86 -15.60
N MET A 508 21.46 8.44 -14.41
CA MET A 508 21.61 9.33 -13.26
C MET A 508 22.73 10.36 -13.48
N TYR A 509 23.86 9.97 -14.07
CA TYR A 509 24.90 10.93 -14.46
C TYR A 509 24.34 11.96 -15.46
N LEU A 510 23.64 11.54 -16.52
CA LEU A 510 23.04 12.47 -17.47
C LEU A 510 22.06 13.45 -16.79
N TYR A 511 21.22 12.94 -15.89
CA TYR A 511 20.31 13.77 -15.08
C TYR A 511 21.08 14.81 -14.25
N LEU A 512 22.12 14.39 -13.52
CA LEU A 512 22.92 15.27 -12.67
C LEU A 512 23.71 16.29 -13.48
N PHE A 513 24.28 15.90 -14.62
CA PHE A 513 24.99 16.80 -15.52
C PHE A 513 24.08 17.94 -15.99
N ASN A 514 22.87 17.61 -16.44
CA ASN A 514 21.87 18.60 -16.87
C ASN A 514 21.38 19.49 -15.70
N MET A 515 21.17 18.90 -14.52
CA MET A 515 20.77 19.66 -13.33
C MET A 515 21.87 20.65 -12.89
N LEU A 516 23.14 20.23 -12.88
CA LEU A 516 24.28 21.09 -12.57
C LEU A 516 24.40 22.23 -13.60
N HIS A 517 24.36 21.91 -14.90
CA HIS A 517 24.39 22.92 -15.96
C HIS A 517 23.23 23.92 -15.85
N MET A 518 22.01 23.44 -15.58
CA MET A 518 20.87 24.31 -15.34
C MET A 518 21.11 25.23 -14.13
N CYS A 519 21.66 24.71 -13.03
CA CYS A 519 22.00 25.52 -11.86
C CYS A 519 23.05 26.58 -12.22
N PHE A 520 24.13 26.24 -12.89
CA PHE A 520 25.15 27.21 -13.31
C PHE A 520 24.63 28.28 -14.28
N ASN A 521 23.75 27.90 -15.20
CA ASN A 521 23.13 28.85 -16.12
C ASN A 521 22.15 29.80 -15.42
N ARG A 522 21.59 29.39 -14.27
CA ARG A 522 20.73 30.24 -13.42
C ARG A 522 21.50 31.01 -12.35
N LEU A 523 22.63 30.47 -11.90
CA LEU A 523 23.58 31.03 -10.94
C LEU A 523 24.67 31.80 -11.69
N THR A 524 24.28 32.79 -12.49
CA THR A 524 25.25 33.79 -12.95
C THR A 524 25.54 34.73 -11.79
N TYR A 525 26.52 34.38 -10.95
CA TYR A 525 27.19 35.35 -10.11
C TYR A 525 27.95 36.31 -11.03
N LEU A 526 27.73 37.61 -10.90
CA LEU A 526 28.43 38.62 -11.67
C LEU A 526 29.95 38.42 -11.47
N GLN A 527 30.67 38.09 -12.54
CA GLN A 527 32.12 38.15 -12.50
C GLN A 527 32.54 39.63 -12.42
N PRO A 528 33.57 39.99 -11.65
CA PRO A 528 34.10 41.36 -11.62
C PRO A 528 34.58 41.89 -12.97
N THR A 529 34.67 41.02 -14.00
CA THR A 529 35.18 41.31 -15.34
C THR A 529 34.14 41.85 -16.32
N ASP A 530 32.92 42.12 -15.88
CA ASP A 530 32.02 43.03 -16.62
C ASP A 530 32.61 44.44 -16.58
N ALA A 531 33.58 44.68 -17.48
CA ALA A 531 34.38 45.91 -17.56
C ALA A 531 33.54 47.19 -17.72
N SER A 532 32.27 47.06 -18.13
CA SER A 532 31.32 48.18 -18.19
C SER A 532 30.72 48.58 -16.84
N LYS A 533 30.77 47.71 -15.81
CA LYS A 533 30.29 48.01 -14.44
C LYS A 533 31.42 48.29 -13.45
N ALA A 534 32.64 47.82 -13.71
CA ALA A 534 33.82 48.15 -12.88
C ALA A 534 34.15 49.66 -12.91
N ALA A 535 33.89 50.36 -14.03
CA ALA A 535 34.08 51.80 -14.13
C ALA A 535 33.08 52.62 -13.28
N ALA A 536 31.92 52.05 -12.95
CA ALA A 536 30.91 52.71 -12.12
C ALA A 536 31.18 52.54 -10.61
N LEU A 537 32.03 51.60 -10.21
CA LEU A 537 32.39 51.35 -8.80
C LEU A 537 33.59 52.18 -8.29
N HIS A 538 34.30 52.88 -9.17
CA HIS A 538 35.43 53.74 -8.78
C HIS A 538 35.05 55.20 -8.46
N ALA A 539 33.76 55.51 -8.32
CA ALA A 539 33.29 56.86 -8.01
C ALA A 539 33.10 57.16 -6.52
N ASP A 540 33.07 56.16 -5.63
CA ASP A 540 32.91 56.39 -4.20
C ASP A 540 34.09 55.81 -3.39
N ALA A 541 34.85 56.72 -2.81
CA ALA A 541 35.95 56.44 -1.91
C ALA A 541 35.43 56.04 -0.53
N GLY A 542 35.81 54.86 -0.05
CA GLY A 542 35.84 54.57 1.39
C GLY A 542 35.33 53.17 1.77
N GLY A 543 36.25 52.21 1.87
CA GLY A 543 35.98 50.96 2.60
C GLY A 543 36.91 49.82 2.18
N VAL A 544 37.97 49.57 2.96
CA VAL A 544 38.78 48.37 2.84
C VAL A 544 38.22 47.30 3.78
N SER A 545 37.87 46.11 3.25
CA SER A 545 37.55 44.93 4.05
C SER A 545 38.72 43.94 4.07
N SER A 546 38.94 43.41 5.26
CA SER A 546 40.01 42.50 5.67
C SER A 546 39.76 41.05 5.25
N TRP A 547 40.87 40.31 5.07
CA TRP A 547 41.04 38.85 4.99
C TRP A 547 41.19 38.23 3.58
N LEU A 548 42.43 38.34 3.08
CA LEU A 548 43.08 37.25 2.34
C LEU A 548 43.28 36.04 3.28
N VAL A 549 42.95 34.85 2.79
CA VAL A 549 43.69 33.61 3.10
C VAL A 549 43.91 32.88 1.77
N LEU A 550 45.18 32.55 1.51
CA LEU A 550 45.78 31.83 0.37
C LEU A 550 46.31 32.70 -0.78
N ASP A 551 47.41 33.37 -0.44
CA ASP A 551 48.55 33.61 -1.34
C ASP A 551 49.38 32.32 -1.40
N TRP A 552 49.26 31.49 -2.46
CA TRP A 552 50.30 30.56 -2.96
C TRP A 552 50.05 30.32 -4.46
N ILE A 553 51.08 30.65 -5.28
CA ILE A 553 51.30 30.33 -6.71
C ILE A 553 50.49 31.24 -7.69
N GLY A 554 51.02 31.95 -8.70
CA GLY A 554 52.36 32.16 -9.23
C GLY A 554 52.37 33.38 -10.20
N THR A 555 53.47 34.11 -10.18
CA THR A 555 53.84 35.40 -10.83
C THR A 555 53.25 35.80 -12.21
N LYS A 556 52.93 37.10 -12.33
CA LYS A 556 53.60 38.01 -13.30
C LYS A 556 54.01 39.34 -12.64
N ARG A 557 55.30 39.67 -12.75
CA ARG A 557 56.02 40.84 -12.17
C ARG A 557 55.70 42.16 -12.88
N ARG A 558 55.52 43.26 -12.13
CA ARG A 558 56.50 44.37 -11.98
C ARG A 558 56.09 45.44 -10.92
N THR A 559 56.81 45.42 -9.80
CA THR A 559 57.44 46.51 -8.98
C THR A 559 56.72 47.84 -8.63
N GLN A 560 56.37 47.94 -7.33
CA GLN A 560 56.60 48.98 -6.29
C GLN A 560 56.39 50.49 -6.55
N ALA A 561 55.60 51.11 -5.66
CA ALA A 561 56.06 52.26 -4.85
C ALA A 561 55.39 52.25 -3.46
N ARG A 562 56.18 52.45 -2.41
CA ARG A 562 55.79 52.55 -0.98
C ARG A 562 55.24 53.95 -0.66
N VAL A 563 54.23 54.05 0.20
CA VAL A 563 54.10 55.17 1.16
C VAL A 563 53.55 54.65 2.50
N SER A 564 54.04 55.27 3.57
CA SER A 564 54.00 54.92 4.99
C SER A 564 52.69 55.22 5.72
N SER A 565 52.56 54.57 6.87
CA SER A 565 51.64 54.88 7.97
C SER A 565 51.52 56.37 8.30
N TRP A 566 50.36 56.80 8.79
CA TRP A 566 50.09 57.31 10.15
C TRP A 566 48.72 58.02 10.18
N GLU A 567 48.09 58.04 11.37
CA GLU A 567 46.99 58.92 11.80
C GLU A 567 45.56 58.52 11.30
N THR A 568 44.51 58.28 12.10
CA THR A 568 44.24 58.55 13.53
C THR A 568 42.95 57.79 13.97
N PHE A 569 43.01 57.07 15.10
CA PHE A 569 42.04 56.92 16.21
C PHE A 569 40.56 56.50 15.97
N ARG A 570 40.14 55.33 16.52
CA ARG A 570 39.32 55.06 17.76
C ARG A 570 37.86 55.56 17.70
N ILE A 571 36.81 54.80 18.05
CA ILE A 571 36.51 54.14 19.35
C ILE A 571 35.62 52.89 19.15
N GLU A 572 35.89 51.87 19.95
CA GLU A 572 35.14 50.63 20.13
C GLU A 572 33.81 50.83 20.89
N ALA A 573 32.79 50.09 20.49
CA ALA A 573 31.81 49.55 21.42
C ALA A 573 31.44 48.13 20.95
N GLN A 574 32.20 47.14 21.42
CA GLN A 574 31.78 45.74 21.33
C GLN A 574 30.70 45.47 22.38
N ALA A 575 29.47 45.22 21.91
CA ALA A 575 28.60 44.22 22.51
C ALA A 575 28.26 43.20 21.42
N LYS A 576 28.88 42.02 21.53
CA LYS A 576 28.58 40.71 20.90
C LYS A 576 27.21 40.66 20.17
N MET A 577 27.04 40.30 18.91
CA MET A 577 27.92 39.84 17.84
C MET A 577 27.65 40.72 16.61
N THR A 578 28.73 41.14 15.97
CA THR A 578 28.82 42.39 15.22
C THR A 578 28.12 42.33 13.87
N GLY A 579 27.19 43.26 13.67
CA GLY A 579 26.44 43.50 12.43
C GLY A 579 27.29 44.02 11.27
N PHE A 580 28.37 43.31 10.92
CA PHE A 580 29.10 43.50 9.67
C PHE A 580 28.41 42.78 8.50
N ASP A 581 27.56 41.78 8.77
CA ASP A 581 26.60 41.22 7.80
C ASP A 581 25.42 42.16 7.49
N ARG A 582 25.36 43.34 8.15
CA ARG A 582 24.21 44.25 7.99
C ARG A 582 24.39 45.28 6.88
N TYR A 583 25.59 45.46 6.33
CA TYR A 583 25.86 46.52 5.34
C TYR A 583 26.81 46.15 4.18
N VAL A 584 27.02 44.86 3.90
CA VAL A 584 27.37 44.38 2.54
C VAL A 584 26.30 43.39 2.05
N ALA A 585 25.04 43.77 2.28
CA ALA A 585 23.95 43.33 1.43
C ALA A 585 23.64 44.50 0.49
N THR A 586 24.52 44.71 -0.49
CA THR A 586 24.10 45.47 -1.67
C THR A 586 22.89 44.74 -2.25
N LYS A 587 21.88 45.48 -2.72
CA LYS A 587 20.50 45.03 -3.05
C LYS A 587 20.36 43.76 -3.92
N GLU A 588 21.46 43.23 -4.45
CA GLU A 588 21.59 42.03 -5.29
C GLU A 588 21.99 40.75 -4.51
N ASP A 589 22.55 40.83 -3.29
CA ASP A 589 23.02 39.67 -2.50
C ASP A 589 21.91 38.76 -1.90
N ALA A 590 20.63 39.13 -1.96
CA ALA A 590 19.54 38.30 -1.42
C ALA A 590 18.69 37.61 -2.50
N ALA A 591 19.07 37.78 -3.78
CA ALA A 591 18.46 37.12 -4.93
C ALA A 591 19.06 35.72 -5.21
N ASN A 592 19.82 35.15 -4.27
CA ASN A 592 20.30 33.76 -4.27
C ASN A 592 19.12 32.79 -4.09
N SER A 593 18.44 32.66 -5.22
CA SER A 593 17.60 31.61 -5.74
C SER A 593 17.87 30.26 -5.11
N GLY A 594 16.84 29.48 -4.75
CA GLY A 594 17.00 28.10 -4.27
C GLY A 594 17.68 27.13 -5.26
N ALA A 595 18.25 27.64 -6.36
CA ALA A 595 19.30 26.99 -7.14
C ALA A 595 20.47 26.49 -6.28
N ASP A 596 20.84 27.17 -5.19
CA ASP A 596 21.90 26.69 -4.28
C ASP A 596 21.52 25.36 -3.60
N GLU A 597 20.26 25.20 -3.20
CA GLU A 597 19.75 23.96 -2.60
C GLU A 597 19.61 22.84 -3.64
N ILE A 598 19.19 23.18 -4.86
CA ILE A 598 19.13 22.23 -5.99
C ILE A 598 20.55 21.78 -6.36
N LEU A 599 21.51 22.70 -6.31
CA LEU A 599 22.90 22.40 -6.56
C LEU A 599 23.49 21.52 -5.46
N LEU A 600 23.25 21.83 -4.18
CA LEU A 600 23.62 20.98 -3.06
C LEU A 600 23.06 19.56 -3.24
N TYR A 601 21.78 19.43 -3.58
CA TYR A 601 21.15 18.15 -3.89
C TYR A 601 21.86 17.39 -5.01
N SER A 602 22.17 18.08 -6.11
CA SER A 602 22.83 17.49 -7.28
C SER A 602 24.25 16.99 -6.95
N VAL A 603 25.05 17.81 -6.27
CA VAL A 603 26.41 17.43 -5.85
C VAL A 603 26.38 16.32 -4.80
N THR A 604 25.40 16.34 -3.88
CA THR A 604 25.24 15.27 -2.88
C THR A 604 24.89 13.94 -3.54
N LEU A 605 23.98 13.93 -4.52
CA LEU A 605 23.68 12.73 -5.29
C LEU A 605 24.91 12.22 -6.05
N LEU A 606 25.66 13.12 -6.71
CA LEU A 606 26.91 12.75 -7.39
C LEU A 606 27.90 12.08 -6.42
N TYR A 607 28.09 12.65 -5.23
CA TYR A 607 28.94 12.06 -4.20
C TYR A 607 28.47 10.66 -3.79
N THR A 608 27.16 10.45 -3.63
CA THR A 608 26.63 9.13 -3.26
C THR A 608 26.86 8.07 -4.34
N LEU A 609 26.87 8.46 -5.63
CA LEU A 609 27.19 7.56 -6.74
C LEU A 609 28.68 7.27 -6.79
N LEU A 610 29.53 8.30 -6.72
CA LEU A 610 30.99 8.17 -6.70
C LEU A 610 31.48 7.25 -5.57
N LYS A 611 30.80 7.29 -4.42
CA LYS A 611 31.12 6.41 -3.29
C LYS A 611 30.75 4.95 -3.55
N LYS A 612 29.73 4.68 -4.38
CA LYS A 612 29.30 3.32 -4.73
C LYS A 612 30.19 2.72 -5.81
N ASP A 613 30.43 3.47 -6.88
CA ASP A 613 31.27 3.07 -8.01
C ASP A 613 31.87 4.30 -8.70
N ALA A 614 33.19 4.33 -8.83
CA ALA A 614 33.94 5.40 -9.48
C ALA A 614 34.67 4.90 -10.76
N SER A 615 34.37 3.69 -11.23
CA SER A 615 35.07 3.05 -12.36
C SER A 615 34.71 3.62 -13.73
N ALA A 616 33.60 4.36 -13.86
CA ALA A 616 33.11 4.95 -15.11
C ALA A 616 33.85 6.25 -15.50
N LEU A 617 35.15 6.14 -15.77
CA LEU A 617 36.05 7.30 -15.95
C LEU A 617 35.60 8.25 -17.09
N THR A 618 35.08 7.72 -18.19
CA THR A 618 34.68 8.51 -19.37
C THR A 618 33.44 9.37 -19.12
N LEU A 619 32.49 8.90 -18.31
CA LEU A 619 31.25 9.62 -17.98
C LEU A 619 31.48 10.66 -16.88
N LEU A 620 32.52 10.48 -16.06
CA LEU A 620 32.82 11.31 -14.91
C LEU A 620 33.73 12.50 -15.23
N ASP A 621 34.58 12.41 -16.26
CA ASP A 621 35.49 13.50 -16.66
C ASP A 621 34.76 14.84 -16.94
N PRO A 622 33.59 14.87 -17.62
CA PRO A 622 32.82 16.11 -17.83
C PRO A 622 32.32 16.79 -16.55
N PHE A 623 32.27 16.09 -15.41
CA PHE A 623 31.88 16.69 -14.13
C PHE A 623 33.03 17.45 -13.46
N VAL A 624 34.29 17.18 -13.83
CA VAL A 624 35.45 17.82 -13.19
C VAL A 624 35.40 19.35 -13.32
N PRO A 625 35.18 19.94 -14.52
CA PRO A 625 35.07 21.39 -14.65
C PRO A 625 33.90 21.97 -13.84
N LEU A 626 32.77 21.25 -13.78
CA LEU A 626 31.59 21.67 -13.01
C LEU A 626 31.87 21.68 -11.50
N LEU A 627 32.58 20.67 -10.99
CA LEU A 627 32.98 20.61 -9.59
C LEU A 627 34.00 21.70 -9.23
N LEU A 628 34.97 21.98 -10.11
CA LEU A 628 35.91 23.09 -9.90
C LEU A 628 35.19 24.45 -9.89
N ARG A 629 34.20 24.64 -10.76
CA ARG A 629 33.33 25.83 -10.71
C ARG A 629 32.55 25.90 -9.39
N CYS A 630 32.06 24.78 -8.85
CA CYS A 630 31.44 24.76 -7.52
C CYS A 630 32.40 25.24 -6.42
N LEU A 631 33.69 24.98 -6.52
CA LEU A 631 34.69 25.40 -5.53
C LEU A 631 35.06 26.89 -5.67
N ASN A 632 35.10 27.40 -6.90
CA ASN A 632 35.61 28.73 -7.20
C ASN A 632 34.51 29.82 -7.24
N GLU A 633 33.33 29.50 -7.76
CA GLU A 633 32.28 30.50 -8.06
C GLU A 633 31.21 30.59 -6.96
N ILE A 634 31.07 29.57 -6.11
CA ILE A 634 29.87 29.38 -5.27
C ILE A 634 30.16 29.65 -3.80
N LYS A 635 29.33 30.49 -3.19
CA LYS A 635 29.49 30.92 -1.78
C LYS A 635 28.79 29.99 -0.76
N HIS A 636 28.01 29.01 -1.22
CA HIS A 636 27.26 28.10 -0.35
C HIS A 636 28.15 27.01 0.27
N THR A 637 28.45 27.14 1.57
CA THR A 637 29.40 26.30 2.31
C THR A 637 29.15 24.79 2.17
N ASP A 638 27.91 24.34 2.34
CA ASP A 638 27.59 22.90 2.28
C ASP A 638 27.84 22.32 0.88
N THR A 639 27.58 23.10 -0.18
CA THR A 639 27.83 22.69 -1.56
C THR A 639 29.32 22.58 -1.83
N VAL A 640 30.12 23.55 -1.37
CA VAL A 640 31.58 23.53 -1.48
C VAL A 640 32.15 22.30 -0.76
N ILE A 641 31.69 22.00 0.45
CA ILE A 641 32.13 20.80 1.19
C ILE A 641 31.80 19.52 0.43
N MET A 642 30.60 19.39 -0.14
CA MET A 642 30.26 18.20 -0.94
C MET A 642 31.06 18.12 -2.24
N ALA A 643 31.32 19.26 -2.90
CA ALA A 643 32.16 19.30 -4.10
C ALA A 643 33.60 18.86 -3.80
N LEU A 644 34.17 19.33 -2.68
CA LEU A 644 35.49 18.88 -2.21
C LEU A 644 35.51 17.37 -1.97
N LYS A 645 34.45 16.80 -1.38
CA LYS A 645 34.33 15.35 -1.19
C LYS A 645 34.26 14.59 -2.50
N CYS A 646 33.55 15.10 -3.50
CA CYS A 646 33.54 14.51 -4.85
C CYS A 646 34.95 14.50 -5.46
N VAL A 647 35.63 15.65 -5.44
CA VAL A 647 37.01 15.79 -5.96
C VAL A 647 37.98 14.87 -5.22
N ALA A 648 37.86 14.75 -3.90
CA ALA A 648 38.68 13.84 -3.09
C ALA A 648 38.53 12.37 -3.50
N VAL A 649 37.32 11.93 -3.86
CA VAL A 649 37.11 10.57 -4.39
C VAL A 649 37.71 10.45 -5.79
N MET A 650 37.53 11.46 -6.64
CA MET A 650 38.03 11.45 -8.02
C MET A 650 39.56 11.51 -8.12
N LEU A 651 40.25 12.11 -7.14
CA LEU A 651 41.72 12.16 -7.07
C LEU A 651 42.39 10.78 -7.05
N ASN A 652 41.67 9.73 -6.66
CA ASN A 652 42.18 8.35 -6.68
C ASN A 652 42.20 7.73 -8.09
N HIS A 653 41.77 8.46 -9.11
CA HIS A 653 41.63 7.98 -10.48
C HIS A 653 42.23 8.95 -11.51
N PRO A 654 42.76 8.45 -12.65
CA PRO A 654 43.42 9.28 -13.64
C PRO A 654 42.41 9.99 -14.58
N PHE A 655 41.85 11.11 -14.14
CA PHE A 655 40.98 11.96 -14.96
C PHE A 655 41.78 13.00 -15.76
N PRO A 656 41.73 13.00 -17.11
CA PRO A 656 42.46 13.97 -17.94
C PRO A 656 42.13 15.43 -17.62
N SER A 657 40.87 15.76 -17.41
CA SER A 657 40.44 17.13 -17.09
C SER A 657 40.91 17.57 -15.69
N LEU A 658 41.05 16.64 -14.75
CA LEU A 658 41.56 16.91 -13.42
C LEU A 658 43.07 17.18 -13.43
N LEU A 659 43.82 16.42 -14.23
CA LEU A 659 45.26 16.65 -14.44
C LEU A 659 45.54 18.01 -15.09
N GLN A 660 44.72 18.40 -16.07
CA GLN A 660 44.80 19.74 -16.66
C GLN A 660 44.42 20.83 -15.64
N GLY A 661 43.31 20.69 -14.91
CA GLY A 661 42.85 21.68 -13.93
C GLY A 661 43.82 21.88 -12.75
N LEU A 662 44.39 20.79 -12.21
CA LEU A 662 45.39 20.85 -11.15
C LEU A 662 46.76 21.38 -11.62
N SER A 663 47.06 21.32 -12.92
CA SER A 663 48.27 21.94 -13.47
C SER A 663 48.15 23.46 -13.65
N THR A 664 46.91 23.99 -13.54
CA THR A 664 46.60 25.43 -13.66
C THR A 664 46.34 26.13 -12.33
N VAL A 665 46.28 25.38 -11.22
CA VAL A 665 46.29 25.87 -9.83
C VAL A 665 47.71 25.76 -9.31
#